data_AF-G1Q7S8-F1
#
_entry.id   AF-G1Q7S8-F1
#
_cell.length_a   1.000
_cell.length_b   1.000
_cell.length_c   1.000
_cell.angle_alpha   90.00
_cell.angle_beta   90.00
_cell.angle_gamma   90.00
#
_symmetry.space_group_name_H-M   'P 1'
#
loop_
_entity.id
_entity.type
_entity.pdbx_description
1 polymer ?
#
loop_
_entity_poly.entity_id
_entity_poly.type
_entity_poly.pdbx_seq_one_letter_code
_entity_poly.pdbx_strand_id
1 'polypeptide(L)'
;MGRYRIHVATGAWIFSGSFNHVQLWLVGERGEAELELQLRPARGQVEEFEQDVPQDLGPLQFVKLRKHHSLVDDAWFCDRITVQGPGALEEAAFPCYRWVQGEGVLTLPEGTARLAGKNTLDVFQKHREKELEERQQIYCWATWKEGLPMKLAAGSIDDLPSNMRFHEQKRLDYEWTVIAGHMEMVLKYVYTFPSSWKRLEDFDQIFWGQKTAMAEKVHQRWQDDELFGYQFLNGANPMVLRRSTSLPSRLVLPSGMEELRAQLEKELQKGSLFEADFILLDGIQANVIQGEQQYLAAPLVMLKMEPSGKLLPIVIQIQPPSPSCPTPPLFLPSDPPLAWLLAKTWVRSSDFLVHETQYHLLNIHMLGEVIVVATMRCLPGLHPVFKLLIPHTRYTMDINTRARNQLISDGGIFDKGWSTGGGGHVQLMRRAMAQLTYRSFCPPDDLADRGLLGIPSALYAHDALRLWEIIARYVEGIVHLFYHGDDIVRGDPELQAWCREITEVGLCHAQDRGFPVSFQSRAQLCHFLTMCIFTCSAQHAAVNQSQLDWYFWVPNAPSSMRMPPPTTKEDVTMDTVMGSLPNVWQTSLQMTSIWLLCHPQPDKVPLGHHQEEYFSGPEPKAVLRQFQTDLDKLEKEIVARNEQLDLPYEHLKPSLIENSITI
;
A
#
# COMPACT_ATOMS: atom_id res chain seq x y z
N MET A 1 -7.97 47.53 -16.67
CA MET A 1 -8.99 47.24 -17.69
C MET A 1 -8.35 46.45 -18.81
N GLY A 2 -8.96 45.35 -19.22
CA GLY A 2 -8.48 44.60 -20.37
C GLY A 2 -9.18 43.25 -20.53
N ARG A 3 -8.82 42.57 -21.62
CA ARG A 3 -9.38 41.27 -22.00
C ARG A 3 -8.66 40.12 -21.29
N TYR A 4 -9.42 39.24 -20.67
CA TYR A 4 -8.94 38.00 -20.06
C TYR A 4 -9.38 36.82 -20.92
N ARG A 5 -8.48 35.88 -21.17
CA ARG A 5 -8.82 34.57 -21.75
C ARG A 5 -8.89 33.55 -20.61
N ILE A 6 -10.02 32.87 -20.48
CA ILE A 6 -10.28 31.90 -19.42
C ILE A 6 -10.51 30.53 -20.06
N HIS A 7 -9.78 29.52 -19.61
CA HIS A 7 -10.00 28.13 -19.96
C HIS A 7 -10.48 27.35 -18.75
N VAL A 8 -11.57 26.62 -18.90
CA VAL A 8 -12.13 25.76 -17.85
C VAL A 8 -12.08 24.33 -18.32
N ALA A 9 -11.25 23.51 -17.66
CA ALA A 9 -11.11 22.09 -17.97
C ALA A 9 -12.03 21.25 -17.07
N THR A 10 -12.88 20.44 -17.68
CA THR A 10 -13.74 19.47 -17.01
C THR A 10 -13.18 18.07 -17.16
N GLY A 11 -13.19 17.30 -16.06
CA GLY A 11 -12.66 15.94 -16.02
C GLY A 11 -13.26 15.02 -17.07
N ALA A 12 -12.48 14.00 -17.45
CA ALA A 12 -12.88 13.01 -18.44
C ALA A 12 -13.61 11.80 -17.85
N TRP A 13 -13.88 11.77 -16.55
CA TRP A 13 -14.56 10.65 -15.88
C TRP A 13 -16.07 10.63 -16.20
N ILE A 14 -16.69 9.46 -16.01
CA ILE A 14 -18.15 9.33 -16.11
C ILE A 14 -18.78 10.26 -15.05
N PHE A 15 -19.81 11.01 -15.44
CA PHE A 15 -20.47 12.06 -14.66
C PHE A 15 -19.61 13.29 -14.29
N SER A 16 -18.44 13.49 -14.89
CA SER A 16 -17.66 14.71 -14.64
C SER A 16 -18.33 15.98 -15.16
N GLY A 17 -19.17 15.90 -16.20
CA GLY A 17 -19.90 17.05 -16.73
C GLY A 17 -21.14 17.41 -15.91
N SER A 18 -21.67 18.61 -16.10
CA SER A 18 -22.84 19.13 -15.40
C SER A 18 -23.71 19.98 -16.31
N PHE A 19 -25.03 19.85 -16.17
CA PHE A 19 -26.03 20.68 -16.83
C PHE A 19 -26.29 21.99 -16.08
N ASN A 20 -25.78 22.11 -14.86
CA ASN A 20 -25.92 23.30 -14.05
C ASN A 20 -25.02 24.43 -14.55
N HIS A 21 -25.51 25.66 -14.40
CA HIS A 21 -24.74 26.84 -14.77
C HIS A 21 -23.67 27.12 -13.71
N VAL A 22 -22.44 27.36 -14.14
CA VAL A 22 -21.34 27.78 -13.25
C VAL A 22 -21.07 29.26 -13.41
N GLN A 23 -21.12 29.98 -12.29
CA GLN A 23 -20.72 31.38 -12.16
C GLN A 23 -19.26 31.46 -11.70
N LEU A 24 -18.46 32.36 -12.29
CA LEU A 24 -17.05 32.54 -12.00
C LEU A 24 -16.72 33.98 -11.59
N TRP A 25 -15.72 34.13 -10.72
CA TRP A 25 -15.12 35.43 -10.38
C TRP A 25 -13.61 35.35 -10.48
N LEU A 26 -13.00 36.38 -11.06
CA LEU A 26 -11.56 36.61 -10.99
C LEU A 26 -11.26 37.50 -9.80
N VAL A 27 -10.35 37.07 -8.93
CA VAL A 27 -9.93 37.82 -7.75
C VAL A 27 -8.44 38.10 -7.88
N GLY A 28 -8.08 39.36 -8.06
CA GLY A 28 -6.70 39.82 -8.08
C GLY A 28 -6.38 40.68 -6.87
N GLU A 29 -5.11 41.06 -6.75
CA GLU A 29 -4.59 41.86 -5.63
C GLU A 29 -5.34 43.20 -5.43
N ARG A 30 -5.85 43.80 -6.52
CA ARG A 30 -6.48 45.13 -6.50
C ARG A 30 -8.01 45.11 -6.52
N GLY A 31 -8.64 43.96 -6.73
CA GLY A 31 -10.09 43.86 -6.80
C GLY A 31 -10.59 42.51 -7.29
N GLU A 32 -11.91 42.37 -7.36
CA GLU A 32 -12.59 41.19 -7.90
C GLU A 32 -13.57 41.59 -9.00
N ALA A 33 -13.74 40.71 -9.99
CA ALA A 33 -14.71 40.86 -11.06
C ALA A 33 -15.51 39.58 -11.25
N GLU A 34 -16.83 39.73 -11.25
CA GLU A 34 -17.78 38.70 -11.65
C GLU A 34 -17.79 38.54 -13.17
N LEU A 35 -17.82 37.29 -13.65
CA LEU A 35 -17.80 36.98 -15.08
C LEU A 35 -19.14 36.42 -15.55
N GLU A 36 -19.80 37.05 -16.51
CA GLU A 36 -21.03 36.52 -17.12
C GLU A 36 -20.70 35.47 -18.19
N LEU A 37 -20.31 34.27 -17.77
CA LEU A 37 -19.93 33.18 -18.67
C LEU A 37 -21.08 32.21 -18.90
N GLN A 38 -21.38 31.83 -20.14
CA GLN A 38 -22.33 30.74 -20.42
C GLN A 38 -21.69 29.35 -20.26
N LEU A 39 -21.01 29.13 -19.13
CA LEU A 39 -20.28 27.89 -18.84
C LEU A 39 -21.25 26.75 -18.51
N ARG A 40 -21.17 25.66 -19.29
CA ARG A 40 -21.93 24.42 -19.09
C ARG A 40 -20.98 23.23 -19.17
N PRO A 41 -20.42 22.79 -18.03
CA PRO A 41 -19.32 21.85 -18.01
C PRO A 41 -19.59 20.56 -18.78
N ALA A 42 -18.89 20.36 -19.89
CA ALA A 42 -18.98 19.14 -20.67
C ALA A 42 -17.81 18.19 -20.34
N ARG A 43 -18.13 16.90 -20.14
CA ARG A 43 -17.14 15.85 -19.81
C ARG A 43 -15.95 15.87 -20.79
N GLY A 44 -14.74 15.95 -20.25
CA GLY A 44 -13.48 15.89 -21.00
C GLY A 44 -13.24 17.08 -21.94
N GLN A 45 -14.03 18.15 -21.84
CA GLN A 45 -13.87 19.34 -22.66
C GLN A 45 -13.16 20.46 -21.90
N VAL A 46 -12.46 21.28 -22.68
CA VAL A 46 -11.93 22.57 -22.24
C VAL A 46 -12.75 23.64 -22.91
N GLU A 47 -13.46 24.45 -22.12
CA GLU A 47 -14.24 25.57 -22.61
C GLU A 47 -13.41 26.85 -22.50
N GLU A 48 -13.36 27.63 -23.60
CA GLU A 48 -12.63 28.90 -23.69
C GLU A 48 -13.59 30.08 -23.70
N PHE A 49 -13.26 31.11 -22.93
CA PHE A 49 -14.00 32.36 -22.87
C PHE A 49 -13.06 33.56 -22.97
N GLU A 50 -13.48 34.61 -23.68
CA GLU A 50 -12.84 35.92 -23.65
C GLU A 50 -13.77 36.92 -22.97
N GLN A 51 -13.32 37.52 -21.87
CA GLN A 51 -14.11 38.49 -21.11
C GLN A 51 -13.36 39.81 -20.95
N ASP A 52 -14.02 40.90 -21.32
CA ASP A 52 -13.53 42.26 -21.08
C ASP A 52 -13.89 42.68 -19.66
N VAL A 53 -12.88 42.91 -18.82
CA VAL A 53 -13.05 43.35 -17.42
C VAL A 53 -12.73 44.84 -17.31
N PRO A 54 -13.69 45.69 -16.87
CA PRO A 54 -13.52 47.15 -16.83
C PRO A 54 -12.51 47.60 -15.76
N GLN A 55 -12.34 46.81 -14.71
CA GLN A 55 -11.43 47.10 -13.60
C GLN A 55 -10.03 46.53 -13.86
N ASP A 56 -9.02 47.09 -13.20
CA ASP A 56 -7.68 46.49 -13.16
C ASP A 56 -7.55 45.65 -11.89
N LEU A 57 -7.57 44.32 -12.06
CA LEU A 57 -7.52 43.37 -10.95
C LEU A 57 -6.09 43.20 -10.39
N GLY A 58 -5.07 43.62 -11.14
CA GLY A 58 -3.68 43.28 -10.83
C GLY A 58 -3.37 41.78 -10.97
N PRO A 59 -2.28 41.31 -10.36
CA PRO A 59 -1.93 39.89 -10.35
C PRO A 59 -3.10 39.07 -9.79
N LEU A 60 -3.52 38.06 -10.54
CA LEU A 60 -4.59 37.17 -10.11
C LEU A 60 -4.12 36.31 -8.93
N GLN A 61 -4.98 36.21 -7.92
CA GLN A 61 -4.70 35.48 -6.69
C GLN A 61 -5.63 34.27 -6.53
N PHE A 62 -6.91 34.43 -6.89
CA PHE A 62 -7.91 33.37 -6.82
C PHE A 62 -8.87 33.39 -8.01
N VAL A 63 -9.47 32.23 -8.25
CA VAL A 63 -10.72 32.09 -8.99
C VAL A 63 -11.78 31.59 -8.02
N LYS A 64 -12.91 32.28 -7.94
CA LYS A 64 -14.08 31.76 -7.23
C LYS A 64 -15.02 31.11 -8.24
N LEU A 65 -15.67 30.02 -7.86
CA LEU A 65 -16.68 29.37 -8.66
C LEU A 65 -17.89 29.00 -7.80
N ARG A 66 -19.08 29.14 -8.38
CA ARG A 66 -20.34 28.76 -7.76
C ARG A 66 -21.19 28.03 -8.79
N LYS A 67 -21.66 26.85 -8.43
CA LYS A 67 -22.59 26.09 -9.24
C LYS A 67 -24.01 26.49 -8.85
N HIS A 68 -24.80 26.93 -9.82
CA HIS A 68 -26.22 27.27 -9.63
C HIS A 68 -27.07 26.05 -9.91
N HIS A 69 -27.84 25.63 -8.92
CA HIS A 69 -28.77 24.52 -9.06
C HIS A 69 -29.90 24.89 -10.03
N SER A 70 -30.15 24.01 -11.00
CA SER A 70 -31.30 24.09 -11.90
C SER A 70 -32.46 23.22 -11.37
N LEU A 71 -33.04 22.32 -12.19
CA LEU A 71 -34.07 21.38 -11.75
C LEU A 71 -33.51 20.11 -11.11
N VAL A 72 -32.24 19.78 -11.40
CA VAL A 72 -31.54 18.58 -10.90
C VAL A 72 -30.15 19.00 -10.41
N ASP A 73 -29.74 18.54 -9.23
CA ASP A 73 -28.41 18.81 -8.69
C ASP A 73 -27.48 17.71 -9.20
N ASP A 74 -26.67 18.01 -10.21
CA ASP A 74 -25.60 17.13 -10.66
C ASP A 74 -24.24 17.65 -10.19
N ALA A 75 -23.35 16.74 -9.85
CA ALA A 75 -21.98 17.07 -9.48
C ALA A 75 -21.18 17.46 -10.72
N TRP A 76 -20.18 18.32 -10.57
CA TRP A 76 -19.23 18.66 -11.62
C TRP A 76 -17.81 18.32 -11.16
N PHE A 77 -17.02 17.61 -11.95
CA PHE A 77 -15.59 17.42 -11.66
C PHE A 77 -14.77 18.45 -12.44
N CYS A 78 -14.21 19.43 -11.72
CA CYS A 78 -13.36 20.46 -12.29
C CYS A 78 -11.89 20.03 -12.18
N ASP A 79 -11.18 19.96 -13.31
CA ASP A 79 -9.74 19.64 -13.32
C ASP A 79 -8.93 20.87 -12.94
N ARG A 80 -9.01 21.92 -13.76
CA ARG A 80 -8.28 23.18 -13.57
C ARG A 80 -8.94 24.32 -14.32
N ILE A 81 -8.62 25.53 -13.90
CA ILE A 81 -8.94 26.76 -14.61
C ILE A 81 -7.62 27.45 -14.93
N THR A 82 -7.41 27.90 -16.17
CA THR A 82 -6.29 28.80 -16.51
C THR A 82 -6.82 30.15 -16.97
N VAL A 83 -6.08 31.20 -16.64
CA VAL A 83 -6.47 32.57 -16.97
C VAL A 83 -5.27 33.34 -17.50
N GLN A 84 -5.38 33.84 -18.74
CA GLN A 84 -4.43 34.78 -19.32
C GLN A 84 -4.95 36.20 -19.13
N GLY A 85 -4.19 37.01 -18.38
CA GLY A 85 -4.50 38.42 -18.15
C GLY A 85 -4.11 39.33 -19.33
N PRO A 86 -4.60 40.60 -19.35
CA PRO A 86 -4.28 41.56 -20.39
C PRO A 86 -2.77 41.85 -20.45
N GLY A 87 -2.13 41.51 -21.57
CA GLY A 87 -0.69 41.70 -21.76
C GLY A 87 0.20 40.71 -20.99
N ALA A 88 -0.38 39.70 -20.32
CA ALA A 88 0.38 38.66 -19.65
C ALA A 88 0.95 37.67 -20.68
N LEU A 89 2.25 37.39 -20.56
CA LEU A 89 2.94 36.40 -21.40
C LEU A 89 2.62 34.97 -20.96
N GLU A 90 2.31 34.77 -19.69
CA GLU A 90 2.03 33.46 -19.09
C GLU A 90 0.60 33.38 -18.54
N GLU A 91 0.04 32.17 -18.55
CA GLU A 91 -1.26 31.86 -17.95
C GLU A 91 -1.13 31.60 -16.45
N ALA A 92 -2.01 32.20 -15.65
CA ALA A 92 -2.17 31.84 -14.25
C ALA A 92 -2.99 30.55 -14.16
N ALA A 93 -2.48 29.54 -13.47
CA ALA A 93 -3.14 28.24 -13.31
C ALA A 93 -3.81 28.13 -11.93
N PHE A 94 -5.04 27.62 -11.90
CA PHE A 94 -5.85 27.40 -10.71
C PHE A 94 -6.25 25.91 -10.66
N PRO A 95 -5.39 25.04 -10.11
CA PRO A 95 -5.66 23.60 -10.03
C PRO A 95 -6.84 23.34 -9.08
N CYS A 96 -7.76 22.45 -9.49
CA CYS A 96 -8.96 22.11 -8.73
C CYS A 96 -8.98 20.62 -8.38
N TYR A 97 -9.00 19.75 -9.40
CA TYR A 97 -9.01 18.28 -9.32
C TYR A 97 -9.98 17.73 -8.27
N ARG A 98 -11.21 18.26 -8.25
CA ARG A 98 -12.25 17.85 -7.29
C ARG A 98 -13.67 18.00 -7.81
N TRP A 99 -14.56 17.24 -7.20
CA TRP A 99 -16.01 17.38 -7.31
C TRP A 99 -16.49 18.68 -6.67
N VAL A 100 -17.21 19.47 -7.46
CA VAL A 100 -17.96 20.66 -7.07
C VAL A 100 -19.42 20.26 -6.90
N GLN A 101 -19.91 20.34 -5.67
CA GLN A 101 -21.25 19.91 -5.27
C GLN A 101 -21.93 20.99 -4.42
N GLY A 102 -23.26 21.03 -4.44
CA GLY A 102 -24.07 22.04 -3.75
C GLY A 102 -23.93 23.45 -4.32
N GLU A 103 -24.40 24.43 -3.55
CA GLU A 103 -24.46 25.85 -3.98
C GLU A 103 -23.37 26.74 -3.36
N GLY A 104 -22.41 26.14 -2.66
CA GLY A 104 -21.31 26.85 -2.02
C GLY A 104 -20.38 27.54 -3.03
N VAL A 105 -19.74 28.63 -2.61
CA VAL A 105 -18.69 29.29 -3.39
C VAL A 105 -17.37 28.60 -3.09
N LEU A 106 -16.82 27.92 -4.09
CA LEU A 106 -15.48 27.35 -4.01
C LEU A 106 -14.46 28.41 -4.40
N THR A 107 -13.39 28.54 -3.62
CA THR A 107 -12.28 29.46 -3.91
C THR A 107 -11.05 28.64 -4.26
N LEU A 108 -10.51 28.85 -5.45
CA LEU A 108 -9.31 28.19 -5.97
C LEU A 108 -8.16 29.20 -5.95
N PRO A 109 -7.08 28.95 -5.20
CA PRO A 109 -5.91 29.81 -5.23
C PRO A 109 -5.06 29.54 -6.48
N GLU A 110 -4.26 30.53 -6.87
CA GLU A 110 -3.24 30.35 -7.90
C GLU A 110 -2.27 29.22 -7.51
N GLY A 111 -1.93 28.38 -8.48
CA GLY A 111 -1.36 27.05 -8.30
C GLY A 111 0.06 27.00 -7.76
N THR A 112 0.77 28.12 -7.72
CA THR A 112 2.13 28.20 -7.17
C THR A 112 2.12 27.77 -5.70
N ALA A 113 2.98 26.80 -5.38
CA ALA A 113 3.10 26.29 -4.01
C ALA A 113 3.67 27.37 -3.08
N ARG A 114 3.11 27.47 -1.88
CA ARG A 114 3.44 28.52 -0.89
C ARG A 114 3.52 27.91 0.49
N LEU A 115 4.53 28.31 1.27
CA LEU A 115 4.61 28.04 2.71
C LEU A 115 3.71 29.01 3.49
N ALA A 116 3.40 28.67 4.73
CA ALA A 116 2.65 29.55 5.63
C ALA A 116 3.38 30.89 5.82
N GLY A 117 2.63 31.99 5.71
CA GLY A 117 3.14 33.34 5.93
C GLY A 117 3.05 33.76 7.40
N LYS A 118 3.83 34.76 7.81
CA LYS A 118 3.71 35.36 9.16
C LYS A 118 2.64 36.45 9.24
N ASN A 119 2.09 36.89 8.10
CA ASN A 119 1.16 38.00 8.02
C ASN A 119 -0.29 37.49 7.99
N THR A 120 -1.04 37.69 9.07
CA THR A 120 -2.46 37.31 9.16
C THR A 120 -3.38 38.14 8.25
N LEU A 121 -2.88 39.26 7.71
CA LEU A 121 -3.60 40.03 6.69
C LEU A 121 -3.41 39.49 5.27
N ASP A 122 -2.49 38.55 5.07
CA ASP A 122 -2.29 37.89 3.78
C ASP A 122 -3.52 37.06 3.39
N VAL A 123 -3.99 37.27 2.16
CA VAL A 123 -5.22 36.64 1.66
C VAL A 123 -5.07 35.13 1.49
N PHE A 124 -3.88 34.64 1.15
CA PHE A 124 -3.60 33.21 1.05
C PHE A 124 -3.52 32.57 2.43
N GLN A 125 -2.96 33.27 3.44
CA GLN A 125 -2.97 32.80 4.83
C GLN A 125 -4.40 32.59 5.35
N LYS A 126 -5.30 33.57 5.14
CA LYS A 126 -6.72 33.44 5.50
C LYS A 126 -7.42 32.29 4.77
N HIS A 127 -7.12 32.11 3.48
CA HIS A 127 -7.66 31.01 2.70
C HIS A 127 -7.21 29.64 3.25
N ARG A 128 -5.93 29.52 3.60
CA ARG A 128 -5.34 28.29 4.15
C ARG A 128 -5.95 27.92 5.50
N GLU A 129 -6.08 28.88 6.41
CA GLU A 129 -6.73 28.68 7.72
C GLU A 129 -8.17 28.19 7.55
N LYS A 130 -8.96 28.86 6.71
CA LYS A 130 -10.34 28.45 6.42
C LYS A 130 -10.41 27.06 5.78
N GLU A 131 -9.55 26.75 4.81
CA GLU A 131 -9.50 25.43 4.18
C GLU A 131 -9.19 24.34 5.21
N LEU A 132 -8.22 24.55 6.09
CA LEU A 132 -7.86 23.58 7.12
C LEU A 132 -8.97 23.40 8.16
N GLU A 133 -9.65 24.47 8.58
CA GLU A 133 -10.81 24.37 9.47
C GLU A 133 -11.93 23.52 8.85
N GLU A 134 -12.27 23.76 7.58
CA GLU A 134 -13.27 22.97 6.85
C GLU A 134 -12.83 21.50 6.71
N ARG A 135 -11.57 21.25 6.33
CA ARG A 135 -11.05 19.89 6.20
C ARG A 135 -11.01 19.16 7.54
N GLN A 136 -10.69 19.82 8.64
CA GLN A 136 -10.68 19.18 9.96
C GLN A 136 -12.07 18.74 10.44
N GLN A 137 -13.14 19.35 9.93
CA GLN A 137 -14.53 18.94 10.16
C GLN A 137 -14.96 17.76 9.27
N ILE A 138 -14.43 17.70 8.04
CA ILE A 138 -14.75 16.64 7.06
C ILE A 138 -13.95 15.36 7.35
N TYR A 139 -12.64 15.50 7.58
CA TYR A 139 -11.71 14.39 7.77
C TYR A 139 -11.49 14.17 9.25
N CYS A 140 -12.41 13.51 9.93
CA CYS A 140 -12.30 13.21 11.35
C CYS A 140 -11.63 11.84 11.59
N TRP A 141 -10.88 11.69 12.67
CA TRP A 141 -10.36 10.40 13.09
C TRP A 141 -11.42 9.57 13.80
N ALA A 142 -11.34 8.24 13.66
CA ALA A 142 -12.11 7.28 14.43
C ALA A 142 -11.27 6.04 14.77
N THR A 143 -11.57 5.44 15.91
CA THR A 143 -11.01 4.14 16.29
C THR A 143 -11.81 3.04 15.59
N TRP A 144 -11.14 2.12 14.90
CA TRP A 144 -11.79 0.91 14.38
C TRP A 144 -11.79 -0.22 15.43
N LYS A 145 -10.60 -0.62 15.87
CA LYS A 145 -10.38 -1.54 16.99
C LYS A 145 -9.28 -0.94 17.86
N GLU A 146 -9.44 -1.00 19.18
CA GLU A 146 -8.48 -0.43 20.14
C GLU A 146 -7.06 -0.99 19.94
N GLY A 147 -6.04 -0.13 20.03
CA GLY A 147 -4.62 -0.51 19.89
C GLY A 147 -4.13 -0.63 18.43
N LEU A 148 -4.95 -0.28 17.44
CA LEU A 148 -4.57 -0.18 16.03
C LEU A 148 -4.51 1.28 15.57
N PRO A 149 -3.86 1.59 14.43
CA PRO A 149 -3.86 2.94 13.88
C PRO A 149 -5.28 3.51 13.71
N MET A 150 -5.40 4.82 13.89
CA MET A 150 -6.65 5.54 13.67
C MET A 150 -7.03 5.46 12.20
N LYS A 151 -8.34 5.47 11.92
CA LYS A 151 -8.88 5.50 10.56
C LYS A 151 -9.68 6.78 10.33
N LEU A 152 -10.08 7.02 9.08
CA LEU A 152 -11.10 8.01 8.80
C LEU A 152 -12.43 7.64 9.49
N ALA A 153 -13.15 8.64 9.98
CA ALA A 153 -14.50 8.52 10.55
C ALA A 153 -15.57 8.29 9.46
N ALA A 154 -15.44 7.19 8.73
CA ALA A 154 -16.43 6.68 7.78
C ALA A 154 -16.81 5.25 8.17
N GLY A 155 -18.11 4.94 8.23
CA GLY A 155 -18.63 3.58 8.45
C GLY A 155 -18.87 2.84 7.13
N SER A 156 -19.11 3.57 6.07
CA SER A 156 -19.42 3.07 4.73
C SER A 156 -18.79 3.96 3.65
N ILE A 157 -18.85 3.50 2.41
CA ILE A 157 -18.42 4.30 1.25
C ILE A 157 -19.25 5.58 1.11
N ASP A 158 -20.52 5.55 1.54
CA ASP A 158 -21.41 6.70 1.49
C ASP A 158 -21.06 7.79 2.50
N ASP A 159 -20.28 7.46 3.54
CA ASP A 159 -19.76 8.42 4.52
C ASP A 159 -18.46 9.09 4.04
N LEU A 160 -17.83 8.58 2.98
CA LEU A 160 -16.58 9.15 2.47
C LEU A 160 -16.84 10.48 1.74
N PRO A 161 -15.95 11.48 1.87
CA PRO A 161 -15.99 12.65 1.01
C PRO A 161 -15.94 12.24 -0.46
N SER A 162 -16.73 12.88 -1.32
CA SER A 162 -16.85 12.53 -2.75
C SER A 162 -15.51 12.50 -3.48
N ASN A 163 -14.57 13.36 -3.08
CA ASN A 163 -13.20 13.43 -3.62
C ASN A 163 -12.29 12.28 -3.22
N MET A 164 -12.71 11.45 -2.26
CA MET A 164 -11.95 10.29 -1.79
C MET A 164 -12.50 8.97 -2.30
N ARG A 165 -13.65 8.99 -2.98
CA ARG A 165 -14.30 7.79 -3.54
C ARG A 165 -13.67 7.41 -4.88
N PHE A 166 -13.81 6.14 -5.24
CA PHE A 166 -13.49 5.67 -6.60
C PHE A 166 -14.28 6.49 -7.63
N HIS A 167 -13.61 6.89 -8.72
CA HIS A 167 -14.35 7.37 -9.88
C HIS A 167 -15.21 6.25 -10.46
N GLU A 168 -16.32 6.62 -11.10
CA GLU A 168 -17.36 5.68 -11.50
C GLU A 168 -16.88 4.52 -12.36
N GLN A 169 -15.94 4.76 -13.28
CA GLN A 169 -15.40 3.69 -14.12
C GLN A 169 -14.67 2.63 -13.27
N LYS A 170 -13.83 3.05 -12.32
CA LYS A 170 -13.15 2.14 -11.38
C LYS A 170 -14.14 1.47 -10.44
N ARG A 171 -15.16 2.20 -9.96
CA ARG A 171 -16.21 1.63 -9.09
C ARG A 171 -16.95 0.49 -9.79
N LEU A 172 -17.42 0.72 -11.01
CA LEU A 172 -18.14 -0.28 -11.81
C LEU A 172 -17.25 -1.48 -12.15
N ASP A 173 -16.00 -1.24 -12.52
CA ASP A 173 -15.03 -2.30 -12.79
C ASP A 173 -14.75 -3.16 -11.55
N TYR A 174 -14.53 -2.54 -10.39
CA TYR A 174 -14.37 -3.24 -9.11
C TYR A 174 -15.61 -4.09 -8.78
N GLU A 175 -16.81 -3.51 -8.86
CA GLU A 175 -18.07 -4.23 -8.59
C GLU A 175 -18.28 -5.41 -9.55
N TRP A 176 -17.98 -5.23 -10.83
CA TRP A 176 -18.06 -6.32 -11.80
C TRP A 176 -17.03 -7.41 -11.55
N THR A 177 -15.80 -7.03 -11.22
CA THR A 177 -14.71 -7.97 -10.91
C THR A 177 -15.05 -8.80 -9.68
N VAL A 178 -15.65 -8.19 -8.64
CA VAL A 178 -16.18 -8.91 -7.48
C VAL A 178 -17.25 -9.92 -7.90
N ILE A 179 -18.21 -9.54 -8.73
CA ILE A 179 -19.27 -10.45 -9.19
C ILE A 179 -18.69 -11.60 -10.02
N ALA A 180 -17.77 -11.29 -10.95
CA ALA A 180 -17.10 -12.28 -11.79
C ALA A 180 -16.31 -13.30 -10.94
N GLY A 181 -15.56 -12.83 -9.94
CA GLY A 181 -14.86 -13.69 -8.99
C GLY A 181 -15.80 -14.62 -8.23
N HIS A 182 -16.93 -14.11 -7.72
CA HIS A 182 -17.94 -14.96 -7.07
C HIS A 182 -18.51 -16.03 -8.02
N MET A 183 -18.77 -15.68 -9.28
CA MET A 183 -19.24 -16.63 -10.29
C MET A 183 -18.18 -17.71 -10.59
N GLU A 184 -16.91 -17.33 -10.72
CA GLU A 184 -15.81 -18.28 -10.91
C GLU A 184 -15.66 -19.23 -9.72
N MET A 185 -15.76 -18.71 -8.48
CA MET A 185 -15.73 -19.53 -7.27
C MET A 185 -16.87 -20.56 -7.26
N VAL A 186 -18.10 -20.15 -7.59
CA VAL A 186 -19.26 -21.06 -7.67
C VAL A 186 -19.03 -22.12 -8.75
N LEU A 187 -18.50 -21.73 -9.91
CA LEU A 187 -18.21 -22.65 -11.00
C LEU A 187 -17.16 -23.70 -10.60
N LYS A 188 -16.06 -23.27 -9.96
CA LYS A 188 -15.04 -24.16 -9.40
C LYS A 188 -15.67 -25.14 -8.41
N TYR A 189 -16.45 -24.63 -7.45
CA TYR A 189 -17.10 -25.46 -6.45
C TYR A 189 -18.04 -26.51 -7.07
N VAL A 190 -18.90 -26.12 -8.02
CA VAL A 190 -19.82 -27.02 -8.73
C VAL A 190 -19.04 -28.07 -9.53
N TYR A 191 -17.98 -27.67 -10.24
CA TYR A 191 -17.14 -28.59 -11.01
C TYR A 191 -16.49 -29.66 -10.12
N THR A 192 -16.06 -29.26 -8.92
CA THR A 192 -15.43 -30.15 -7.93
C THR A 192 -16.40 -30.78 -6.93
N PHE A 193 -17.72 -30.57 -7.07
CA PHE A 193 -18.72 -31.14 -6.15
C PHE A 193 -18.63 -32.67 -5.96
N PRO A 194 -18.28 -33.49 -6.96
CA PRO A 194 -18.08 -34.94 -6.75
C PRO A 194 -16.67 -35.28 -6.23
N SER A 195 -15.74 -34.32 -6.19
CA SER A 195 -14.33 -34.50 -5.83
C SER A 195 -14.12 -34.25 -4.35
N SER A 196 -13.21 -35.03 -3.75
CA SER A 196 -12.59 -34.69 -2.47
C SER A 196 -11.09 -34.63 -2.70
N TRP A 197 -10.42 -33.65 -2.09
CA TRP A 197 -8.97 -33.55 -2.08
C TRP A 197 -8.39 -34.76 -1.36
N LYS A 198 -7.90 -35.75 -2.12
CA LYS A 198 -7.28 -36.98 -1.62
C LYS A 198 -5.79 -37.05 -1.97
N ARG A 199 -5.36 -36.31 -2.98
CA ARG A 199 -3.96 -36.19 -3.40
C ARG A 199 -3.65 -34.75 -3.79
N LEU A 200 -2.36 -34.42 -3.82
CA LEU A 200 -1.90 -33.06 -4.15
C LEU A 200 -2.30 -32.65 -5.57
N GLU A 201 -2.32 -33.60 -6.52
CA GLU A 201 -2.71 -33.35 -7.92
C GLU A 201 -4.19 -32.95 -8.05
N ASP A 202 -5.01 -33.17 -7.02
CA ASP A 202 -6.43 -32.81 -7.12
C ASP A 202 -6.59 -31.28 -7.17
N PHE A 203 -5.67 -30.49 -6.57
CA PHE A 203 -5.65 -29.03 -6.66
C PHE A 203 -5.52 -28.52 -8.12
N ASP A 204 -4.97 -29.34 -9.04
CA ASP A 204 -4.86 -28.99 -10.46
C ASP A 204 -6.24 -28.77 -11.11
N GLN A 205 -7.29 -29.44 -10.60
CA GLN A 205 -8.66 -29.34 -11.12
C GLN A 205 -9.21 -27.90 -11.04
N ILE A 206 -8.71 -27.09 -10.11
CA ILE A 206 -9.14 -25.69 -9.94
C ILE A 206 -8.03 -24.67 -10.22
N PHE A 207 -6.85 -25.13 -10.67
CA PHE A 207 -5.73 -24.30 -11.10
C PHE A 207 -5.85 -23.77 -12.55
N TRP A 208 -6.99 -23.14 -12.82
CA TRP A 208 -7.34 -22.48 -14.08
C TRP A 208 -7.81 -21.05 -13.79
N GLY A 209 -7.88 -20.21 -14.84
CA GLY A 209 -8.11 -18.77 -14.75
C GLY A 209 -6.90 -17.97 -15.24
N GLN A 210 -6.86 -16.67 -14.92
CA GLN A 210 -5.74 -15.80 -15.23
C GLN A 210 -4.57 -16.07 -14.28
N LYS A 211 -3.61 -16.87 -14.73
CA LYS A 211 -2.36 -17.18 -14.01
C LYS A 211 -1.16 -16.57 -14.72
N THR A 212 -0.13 -16.24 -13.95
CA THR A 212 1.14 -15.73 -14.47
C THR A 212 2.10 -16.88 -14.77
N ALA A 213 3.15 -16.59 -15.56
CA ALA A 213 4.22 -17.55 -15.79
C ALA A 213 4.96 -17.93 -14.50
N MET A 214 5.04 -17.02 -13.52
CA MET A 214 5.62 -17.33 -12.21
C MET A 214 4.73 -18.27 -11.41
N ALA A 215 3.40 -18.07 -11.40
CA ALA A 215 2.47 -18.98 -10.73
C ALA A 215 2.58 -20.42 -11.27
N GLU A 216 2.80 -20.60 -12.57
CA GLU A 216 3.07 -21.92 -13.16
C GLU A 216 4.41 -22.52 -12.69
N LYS A 217 5.46 -21.70 -12.55
CA LYS A 217 6.74 -22.18 -11.98
C LYS A 217 6.61 -22.57 -10.52
N VAL A 218 5.84 -21.80 -9.74
CA VAL A 218 5.53 -22.14 -8.34
C VAL A 218 4.77 -23.45 -8.26
N HIS A 219 3.72 -23.62 -9.06
CA HIS A 219 2.97 -24.88 -9.18
C HIS A 219 3.89 -26.09 -9.45
N GLN A 220 4.87 -25.94 -10.34
CA GLN A 220 5.79 -27.02 -10.70
C GLN A 220 6.83 -27.33 -9.61
N ARG A 221 7.23 -26.33 -8.80
CA ARG A 221 8.45 -26.40 -7.96
C ARG A 221 8.22 -26.10 -6.47
N TRP A 222 6.99 -25.91 -6.01
CA TRP A 222 6.68 -25.55 -4.61
C TRP A 222 7.19 -26.57 -3.57
N GLN A 223 7.41 -27.83 -3.98
CA GLN A 223 7.98 -28.86 -3.12
C GLN A 223 9.50 -28.75 -2.97
N ASP A 224 10.20 -27.96 -3.80
CA ASP A 224 11.64 -27.78 -3.77
C ASP A 224 12.08 -26.93 -2.56
N ASP A 225 13.12 -27.37 -1.86
CA ASP A 225 13.71 -26.60 -0.76
C ASP A 225 14.35 -25.28 -1.23
N GLU A 226 14.85 -25.27 -2.47
CA GLU A 226 15.39 -24.06 -3.09
C GLU A 226 14.31 -23.00 -3.33
N LEU A 227 13.14 -23.39 -3.84
CA LEU A 227 12.04 -22.43 -4.04
C LEU A 227 11.45 -21.98 -2.69
N PHE A 228 11.37 -22.88 -1.71
CA PHE A 228 10.94 -22.56 -0.36
C PHE A 228 11.84 -21.48 0.27
N GLY A 229 13.16 -21.62 0.18
CA GLY A 229 14.10 -20.62 0.66
C GLY A 229 14.10 -19.32 -0.17
N TYR A 230 14.00 -19.44 -1.50
CA TYR A 230 13.96 -18.30 -2.42
C TYR A 230 12.83 -17.30 -2.09
N GLN A 231 11.66 -17.81 -1.70
CA GLN A 231 10.48 -17.00 -1.38
C GLN A 231 10.74 -16.02 -0.22
N PHE A 232 11.62 -16.33 0.72
CA PHE A 232 11.97 -15.42 1.81
C PHE A 232 12.79 -14.20 1.37
N LEU A 233 13.42 -14.26 0.19
CA LEU A 233 14.19 -13.16 -0.40
C LEU A 233 13.38 -12.39 -1.45
N ASN A 234 12.63 -13.12 -2.27
CA ASN A 234 12.08 -12.60 -3.53
C ASN A 234 10.62 -13.01 -3.78
N GLY A 235 9.98 -13.67 -2.81
CA GLY A 235 8.57 -14.05 -2.88
C GLY A 235 7.64 -12.89 -2.53
N ALA A 236 6.38 -13.21 -2.21
CA ALA A 236 5.41 -12.21 -1.81
C ALA A 236 5.71 -11.54 -0.46
N ASN A 237 6.45 -12.21 0.43
CA ASN A 237 6.80 -11.69 1.75
C ASN A 237 8.32 -11.68 2.03
N PRO A 238 9.08 -10.74 1.44
CA PRO A 238 10.52 -10.62 1.68
C PRO A 238 10.85 -9.89 3.00
N MET A 239 9.89 -9.75 3.92
CA MET A 239 9.98 -8.88 5.09
C MET A 239 10.38 -9.60 6.39
N VAL A 240 10.29 -10.94 6.42
CA VAL A 240 10.50 -11.73 7.66
C VAL A 240 11.95 -12.14 7.86
N LEU A 241 12.65 -12.47 6.78
CA LEU A 241 14.00 -13.02 6.83
C LEU A 241 14.99 -12.04 7.46
N ARG A 242 15.86 -12.56 8.33
CA ARG A 242 17.00 -11.84 8.90
C ARG A 242 18.23 -12.72 9.00
N ARG A 243 19.40 -12.10 9.01
CA ARG A 243 20.66 -12.78 9.32
C ARG A 243 20.76 -13.04 10.82
N SER A 244 21.04 -14.28 11.20
CA SER A 244 21.17 -14.65 12.61
C SER A 244 22.49 -14.13 13.18
N THR A 245 22.42 -13.44 14.32
CA THR A 245 23.58 -13.00 15.10
C THR A 245 23.88 -13.92 16.29
N SER A 246 22.88 -14.72 16.69
CA SER A 246 22.95 -15.78 17.69
C SER A 246 21.87 -16.83 17.38
N LEU A 247 21.97 -18.03 17.94
CA LEU A 247 20.88 -19.00 17.84
C LEU A 247 19.66 -18.51 18.64
N PRO A 248 18.43 -18.54 18.07
CA PRO A 248 17.22 -18.13 18.77
C PRO A 248 17.02 -18.90 20.08
N SER A 249 16.67 -18.20 21.16
CA SER A 249 16.48 -18.80 22.48
C SER A 249 15.37 -19.86 22.52
N ARG A 250 14.37 -19.74 21.65
CA ARG A 250 13.26 -20.71 21.50
C ARG A 250 13.64 -21.96 20.71
N LEU A 251 14.81 -22.00 20.07
CA LEU A 251 15.33 -23.17 19.38
C LEU A 251 16.02 -24.11 20.37
N VAL A 252 15.22 -24.93 21.05
CA VAL A 252 15.72 -25.91 22.03
C VAL A 252 16.04 -27.21 21.30
N LEU A 253 17.34 -27.50 21.15
CA LEU A 253 17.83 -28.73 20.53
C LEU A 253 17.78 -29.91 21.53
N PRO A 254 17.01 -30.99 21.25
CA PRO A 254 17.02 -32.19 22.09
C PRO A 254 18.37 -32.91 22.09
N SER A 255 18.59 -33.78 23.09
CA SER A 255 19.74 -34.70 23.12
C SER A 255 19.76 -35.58 21.87
N GLY A 256 20.93 -35.80 21.25
CA GLY A 256 21.05 -36.55 19.99
C GLY A 256 21.01 -35.70 18.71
N MET A 257 20.95 -34.37 18.82
CA MET A 257 21.02 -33.43 17.69
C MET A 257 22.34 -32.65 17.63
N GLU A 258 23.45 -33.28 18.03
CA GLU A 258 24.79 -32.66 18.08
C GLU A 258 25.29 -32.25 16.69
N GLU A 259 24.97 -33.03 15.65
CA GLU A 259 25.34 -32.71 14.25
C GLU A 259 24.62 -31.44 13.76
N LEU A 260 23.32 -31.33 14.03
CA LEU A 260 22.54 -30.13 13.71
C LEU A 260 23.07 -28.91 14.46
N ARG A 261 23.39 -29.06 15.76
CA ARG A 261 24.01 -27.99 16.56
C ARG A 261 25.32 -27.52 15.91
N ALA A 262 26.21 -28.45 15.58
CA ALA A 262 27.48 -28.13 14.95
C ALA A 262 27.31 -27.45 13.59
N GLN A 263 26.32 -27.87 12.79
CA GLN A 263 25.99 -27.23 11.52
C GLN A 263 25.50 -25.78 11.73
N LEU A 264 24.57 -25.56 12.66
CA LEU A 264 24.04 -24.22 12.96
C LEU A 264 25.15 -23.29 13.45
N GLU A 265 25.99 -23.74 14.39
CA GLU A 265 27.11 -22.97 14.93
C GLU A 265 28.15 -22.65 13.85
N LYS A 266 28.42 -23.59 12.94
CA LYS A 266 29.33 -23.39 11.81
C LYS A 266 28.83 -22.31 10.85
N GLU A 267 27.55 -22.34 10.46
CA GLU A 267 26.99 -21.34 9.55
C GLU A 267 26.82 -19.98 10.24
N LEU A 268 26.56 -19.96 11.56
CA LEU A 268 26.57 -18.73 12.35
C LEU A 268 27.95 -18.07 12.35
N GLN A 269 29.02 -18.83 12.61
CA GLN A 269 30.40 -18.33 12.59
C GLN A 269 30.82 -17.77 11.23
N LYS A 270 30.30 -18.34 10.14
CA LYS A 270 30.53 -17.84 8.78
C LYS A 270 29.70 -16.61 8.43
N GLY A 271 28.68 -16.27 9.22
CA GLY A 271 27.69 -15.24 8.89
C GLY A 271 26.75 -15.63 7.74
N SER A 272 26.61 -16.92 7.46
CA SER A 272 25.73 -17.50 6.41
C SER A 272 24.42 -18.07 6.96
N LEU A 273 24.20 -17.99 8.28
CA LEU A 273 22.97 -18.42 8.93
C LEU A 273 21.91 -17.31 8.92
N PHE A 274 20.70 -17.67 8.55
CA PHE A 274 19.52 -16.81 8.52
C PHE A 274 18.36 -17.48 9.28
N GLU A 275 17.43 -16.64 9.72
CA GLU A 275 16.22 -17.08 10.42
C GLU A 275 14.98 -16.35 9.91
N ALA A 276 13.86 -17.07 9.91
CA ALA A 276 12.53 -16.53 9.75
C ALA A 276 11.68 -16.98 10.95
N ASP A 277 11.28 -16.02 11.79
CA ASP A 277 10.58 -16.28 13.05
C ASP A 277 9.16 -15.69 13.02
N PHE A 278 8.17 -16.59 13.11
CA PHE A 278 6.75 -16.26 13.10
C PHE A 278 6.15 -16.24 14.51
N ILE A 279 6.96 -15.96 15.54
CA ILE A 279 6.54 -15.89 16.96
C ILE A 279 5.31 -15.01 17.20
N LEU A 280 5.05 -14.00 16.34
CA LEU A 280 3.88 -13.15 16.45
C LEU A 280 2.55 -13.91 16.42
N LEU A 281 2.50 -15.10 15.79
CA LEU A 281 1.33 -15.97 15.72
C LEU A 281 1.10 -16.80 16.99
N ASP A 282 2.05 -16.84 17.92
CA ASP A 282 2.00 -17.76 19.07
C ASP A 282 0.82 -17.45 20.00
N GLY A 283 0.00 -18.46 20.31
CA GLY A 283 -1.18 -18.29 21.15
C GLY A 283 -2.26 -17.37 20.57
N ILE A 284 -2.22 -17.00 19.28
CA ILE A 284 -3.36 -16.36 18.63
C ILE A 284 -4.49 -17.38 18.49
N GLN A 285 -5.71 -16.95 18.82
CA GLN A 285 -6.88 -17.80 18.64
C GLN A 285 -7.14 -18.04 17.15
N ALA A 286 -7.15 -19.31 16.76
CA ALA A 286 -7.48 -19.73 15.41
C ALA A 286 -9.00 -19.70 15.16
N ASN A 287 -9.37 -19.43 13.91
CA ASN A 287 -10.74 -19.29 13.45
C ASN A 287 -11.55 -20.61 13.53
N VAL A 288 -12.88 -20.50 13.50
CA VAL A 288 -13.81 -21.60 13.31
C VAL A 288 -14.62 -21.33 12.04
N ILE A 289 -14.35 -22.11 10.99
CA ILE A 289 -14.95 -21.92 9.67
C ILE A 289 -15.99 -23.01 9.46
N GLN A 290 -17.26 -22.62 9.23
CA GLN A 290 -18.38 -23.56 9.01
C GLN A 290 -18.52 -24.63 10.11
N GLY A 291 -18.17 -24.28 11.35
CA GLY A 291 -18.22 -25.20 12.50
C GLY A 291 -16.97 -26.08 12.67
N GLU A 292 -15.99 -25.99 11.77
CA GLU A 292 -14.73 -26.72 11.87
C GLU A 292 -13.62 -25.84 12.46
N GLN A 293 -12.92 -26.35 13.47
CA GLN A 293 -11.77 -25.67 14.07
C GLN A 293 -10.63 -25.59 13.05
N GLN A 294 -10.11 -24.38 12.83
CA GLN A 294 -8.89 -24.16 12.09
C GLN A 294 -7.70 -24.05 13.04
N TYR A 295 -6.49 -24.08 12.50
CA TYR A 295 -5.27 -24.12 13.31
C TYR A 295 -4.25 -23.09 12.80
N LEU A 296 -3.41 -22.65 13.73
CA LEU A 296 -2.31 -21.74 13.52
C LEU A 296 -1.02 -22.37 14.05
N ALA A 297 0.09 -21.96 13.46
CA ALA A 297 1.43 -22.25 13.94
C ALA A 297 2.23 -20.96 14.06
N ALA A 298 3.23 -20.97 14.93
CA ALA A 298 4.23 -19.90 15.02
C ALA A 298 5.63 -20.43 14.72
N PRO A 299 5.94 -20.81 13.46
CA PRO A 299 7.18 -21.52 13.17
C PRO A 299 8.43 -20.67 13.37
N LEU A 300 9.55 -21.36 13.62
CA LEU A 300 10.90 -20.83 13.44
C LEU A 300 11.58 -21.67 12.36
N VAL A 301 12.18 -20.99 11.38
CA VAL A 301 12.95 -21.62 10.30
C VAL A 301 14.38 -21.12 10.36
N MET A 302 15.33 -22.05 10.40
CA MET A 302 16.75 -21.71 10.23
C MET A 302 17.17 -22.09 8.81
N LEU A 303 17.85 -21.17 8.12
CA LEU A 303 18.29 -21.34 6.73
C LEU A 303 19.79 -21.03 6.59
N LYS A 304 20.46 -21.68 5.65
CA LYS A 304 21.84 -21.38 5.25
C LYS A 304 21.87 -20.71 3.89
N MET A 305 22.66 -19.67 3.74
CA MET A 305 23.03 -19.11 2.44
C MET A 305 24.26 -19.83 1.90
N GLU A 306 24.13 -20.46 0.75
CA GLU A 306 25.25 -21.07 0.04
C GLU A 306 26.06 -20.02 -0.73
N PRO A 307 27.34 -20.29 -1.06
CA PRO A 307 28.15 -19.38 -1.88
C PRO A 307 27.55 -19.07 -3.26
N SER A 308 26.69 -19.96 -3.76
CA SER A 308 25.91 -19.77 -5.01
C SER A 308 24.82 -18.69 -4.90
N GLY A 309 24.52 -18.21 -3.68
CA GLY A 309 23.41 -17.30 -3.40
C GLY A 309 22.09 -18.00 -3.10
N LYS A 310 22.06 -19.35 -3.12
CA LYS A 310 20.86 -20.13 -2.76
C LYS A 310 20.65 -20.14 -1.26
N LEU A 311 19.43 -19.84 -0.82
CA LEU A 311 19.02 -19.93 0.57
C LEU A 311 18.30 -21.27 0.78
N LEU A 312 18.81 -22.13 1.67
CA LEU A 312 18.27 -23.47 1.88
C LEU A 312 17.86 -23.67 3.34
N PRO A 313 16.68 -24.27 3.61
CA PRO A 313 16.27 -24.61 4.97
C PRO A 313 17.16 -25.68 5.60
N ILE A 314 17.46 -25.51 6.89
CA ILE A 314 18.22 -26.48 7.71
C ILE A 314 17.28 -27.19 8.68
N VAL A 315 16.43 -26.44 9.37
CA VAL A 315 15.50 -26.97 10.37
C VAL A 315 14.26 -26.10 10.48
N ILE A 316 13.11 -26.74 10.69
CA ILE A 316 11.82 -26.11 10.98
C ILE A 316 11.34 -26.56 12.35
N GLN A 317 11.04 -25.61 13.22
CA GLN A 317 10.31 -25.82 14.45
C GLN A 317 8.90 -25.24 14.27
N ILE A 318 7.86 -26.07 14.18
CA ILE A 318 6.51 -25.59 13.84
C ILE A 318 5.87 -24.78 14.99
N GLN A 319 6.12 -25.17 16.25
CA GLN A 319 5.57 -24.50 17.43
C GLN A 319 6.67 -24.14 18.44
N PRO A 320 6.54 -23.03 19.20
CA PRO A 320 7.46 -22.71 20.29
C PRO A 320 7.39 -23.78 21.38
N PRO A 321 8.47 -23.98 22.16
CA PRO A 321 8.41 -24.84 23.33
C PRO A 321 7.47 -24.20 24.36
N SER A 322 6.61 -25.00 24.97
CA SER A 322 5.73 -24.57 26.06
C SER A 322 6.09 -25.31 27.34
N PRO A 323 6.09 -24.66 28.52
CA PRO A 323 6.28 -25.33 29.80
C PRO A 323 5.23 -26.43 30.08
N SER A 324 4.07 -26.34 29.45
CA SER A 324 2.94 -27.27 29.66
C SER A 324 2.92 -28.46 28.70
N CYS A 325 3.80 -28.51 27.70
CA CYS A 325 3.82 -29.53 26.66
C CYS A 325 5.22 -30.13 26.48
N PRO A 326 5.33 -31.36 25.95
CA PRO A 326 6.62 -31.89 25.49
C PRO A 326 7.29 -30.93 24.50
N THR A 327 8.63 -30.90 24.48
CA THR A 327 9.40 -30.12 23.51
C THR A 327 8.95 -30.50 22.09
N PRO A 328 8.52 -29.52 21.26
CA PRO A 328 8.08 -29.80 19.90
C PRO A 328 9.18 -30.48 19.07
N PRO A 329 8.84 -31.42 18.17
CA PRO A 329 9.81 -32.00 17.27
C PRO A 329 10.41 -30.94 16.34
N LEU A 330 11.70 -31.10 16.02
CA LEU A 330 12.40 -30.31 15.01
C LEU A 330 12.40 -31.09 13.70
N PHE A 331 11.86 -30.50 12.64
CA PHE A 331 11.78 -31.10 11.32
C PHE A 331 12.99 -30.74 10.48
N LEU A 332 13.58 -31.74 9.81
CA LEU A 332 14.79 -31.63 9.00
C LEU A 332 14.50 -32.08 7.56
N PRO A 333 15.25 -31.59 6.56
CA PRO A 333 15.14 -32.07 5.18
C PRO A 333 15.37 -33.58 5.00
N SER A 334 16.02 -34.24 5.97
CA SER A 334 16.27 -35.68 5.98
C SER A 334 15.12 -36.51 6.57
N ASP A 335 14.09 -35.88 7.12
CA ASP A 335 12.91 -36.57 7.66
C ASP A 335 12.06 -37.20 6.55
N PRO A 336 11.09 -38.08 6.88
CA PRO A 336 10.18 -38.65 5.89
C PRO A 336 9.58 -37.57 4.97
N PRO A 337 9.50 -37.79 3.64
CA PRO A 337 9.17 -36.73 2.68
C PRO A 337 7.88 -35.96 2.98
N LEU A 338 6.83 -36.64 3.43
CA LEU A 338 5.55 -36.00 3.77
C LEU A 338 5.60 -35.20 5.07
N ALA A 339 6.39 -35.64 6.05
CA ALA A 339 6.60 -34.89 7.29
C ALA A 339 7.35 -33.58 7.01
N TRP A 340 8.40 -33.64 6.19
CA TRP A 340 9.13 -32.45 5.75
C TRP A 340 8.26 -31.51 4.92
N LEU A 341 7.49 -32.05 3.96
CA LEU A 341 6.56 -31.27 3.15
C LEU A 341 5.53 -30.55 4.03
N LEU A 342 4.89 -31.26 4.96
CA LEU A 342 3.89 -30.68 5.86
C LEU A 342 4.49 -29.59 6.76
N ALA A 343 5.71 -29.78 7.26
CA ALA A 343 6.41 -28.75 8.04
C ALA A 343 6.64 -27.46 7.21
N LYS A 344 7.04 -27.59 5.94
CA LYS A 344 7.16 -26.44 5.02
C LYS A 344 5.80 -25.79 4.75
N THR A 345 4.75 -26.58 4.54
CA THR A 345 3.38 -26.07 4.36
C THR A 345 2.89 -25.26 5.56
N TRP A 346 3.19 -25.69 6.79
CA TRP A 346 2.89 -24.90 7.99
C TRP A 346 3.60 -23.56 8.01
N VAL A 347 4.88 -23.52 7.65
CA VAL A 347 5.63 -22.26 7.49
C VAL A 347 4.96 -21.38 6.45
N ARG A 348 4.61 -21.93 5.29
CA ARG A 348 3.98 -21.18 4.20
C ARG A 348 2.61 -20.60 4.60
N SER A 349 1.82 -21.35 5.36
CA SER A 349 0.56 -20.85 5.92
C SER A 349 0.78 -19.71 6.91
N SER A 350 1.73 -19.85 7.83
CA SER A 350 2.12 -18.77 8.76
C SER A 350 2.66 -17.53 8.04
N ASP A 351 3.45 -17.72 6.98
CA ASP A 351 3.99 -16.64 6.15
C ASP A 351 2.90 -15.86 5.45
N PHE A 352 1.96 -16.57 4.83
CA PHE A 352 0.77 -15.98 4.22
C PHE A 352 -0.05 -15.14 5.21
N LEU A 353 -0.30 -15.67 6.41
CA LEU A 353 -1.12 -14.98 7.42
C LEU A 353 -0.44 -13.73 7.98
N VAL A 354 0.88 -13.78 8.20
CA VAL A 354 1.66 -12.62 8.63
C VAL A 354 1.79 -11.60 7.51
N HIS A 355 2.03 -12.03 6.28
CA HIS A 355 2.05 -11.15 5.12
C HIS A 355 0.76 -10.35 4.98
N GLU A 356 -0.39 -11.03 4.88
CA GLU A 356 -1.67 -10.36 4.64
C GLU A 356 -2.03 -9.40 5.78
N THR A 357 -1.77 -9.81 7.02
CA THR A 357 -2.23 -9.07 8.20
C THR A 357 -1.28 -7.95 8.61
N GLN A 358 0.03 -8.21 8.64
CA GLN A 358 1.03 -7.25 9.09
C GLN A 358 1.59 -6.46 7.91
N TYR A 359 2.28 -7.13 7.00
CA TYR A 359 3.08 -6.43 6.00
C TYR A 359 2.26 -5.83 4.87
N HIS A 360 1.07 -6.35 4.60
CA HIS A 360 0.14 -5.80 3.62
C HIS A 360 -0.89 -4.87 4.30
N LEU A 361 -1.78 -5.40 5.14
CA LEU A 361 -2.86 -4.59 5.72
C LEU A 361 -2.38 -3.52 6.70
N LEU A 362 -1.65 -3.88 7.76
CA LEU A 362 -1.24 -2.92 8.79
C LEU A 362 -0.19 -1.92 8.27
N ASN A 363 0.88 -2.43 7.67
CA ASN A 363 2.04 -1.62 7.30
C ASN A 363 1.79 -0.76 6.06
N ILE A 364 0.90 -1.17 5.15
CA ILE A 364 0.66 -0.44 3.90
C ILE A 364 -0.68 0.27 3.96
N HIS A 365 -1.78 -0.49 4.02
CA HIS A 365 -3.10 0.12 3.97
C HIS A 365 -3.35 1.05 5.14
N MET A 366 -3.16 0.59 6.39
CA MET A 366 -3.47 1.43 7.56
C MET A 366 -2.51 2.61 7.72
N LEU A 367 -1.19 2.41 7.56
CA LEU A 367 -0.24 3.53 7.59
C LEU A 367 -0.50 4.52 6.44
N GLY A 368 -0.76 4.02 5.23
CA GLY A 368 -1.11 4.84 4.08
C GLY A 368 -2.32 5.73 4.34
N GLU A 369 -3.39 5.17 4.92
CA GLU A 369 -4.55 5.96 5.33
C GLU A 369 -4.24 6.98 6.43
N VAL A 370 -3.39 6.63 7.40
CA VAL A 370 -2.94 7.61 8.40
C VAL A 370 -2.26 8.80 7.73
N ILE A 371 -1.38 8.54 6.76
CA ILE A 371 -0.71 9.59 5.98
C ILE A 371 -1.75 10.43 5.22
N VAL A 372 -2.75 9.80 4.57
CA VAL A 372 -3.78 10.53 3.83
C VAL A 372 -4.61 11.42 4.74
N VAL A 373 -5.15 10.88 5.84
CA VAL A 373 -6.01 11.62 6.75
C VAL A 373 -5.25 12.80 7.37
N ALA A 374 -4.02 12.60 7.84
CA ALA A 374 -3.18 13.68 8.35
C ALA A 374 -2.87 14.74 7.29
N THR A 375 -2.55 14.31 6.06
CA THR A 375 -2.29 15.23 4.93
C THR A 375 -3.51 16.11 4.64
N MET A 376 -4.70 15.51 4.60
CA MET A 376 -5.94 16.26 4.38
C MET A 376 -6.25 17.23 5.53
N ARG A 377 -5.92 16.87 6.78
CA ARG A 377 -6.25 17.69 7.97
C ARG A 377 -5.26 18.80 8.29
N CYS A 378 -3.99 18.64 7.90
CA CYS A 378 -2.92 19.52 8.36
C CYS A 378 -2.24 20.31 7.24
N LEU A 379 -2.30 19.85 5.98
CA LEU A 379 -1.62 20.49 4.86
C LEU A 379 -2.64 21.05 3.87
N PRO A 380 -2.72 22.38 3.68
CA PRO A 380 -3.65 23.00 2.73
C PRO A 380 -3.20 22.78 1.28
N GLY A 381 -4.10 22.98 0.32
CA GLY A 381 -3.86 22.70 -1.11
C GLY A 381 -2.68 23.46 -1.73
N LEU A 382 -2.29 24.57 -1.12
CA LEU A 382 -1.14 25.39 -1.50
C LEU A 382 0.20 24.88 -0.98
N HIS A 383 0.19 24.01 0.03
CA HIS A 383 1.42 23.57 0.68
C HIS A 383 2.25 22.68 -0.27
N PRO A 384 3.57 22.91 -0.41
CA PRO A 384 4.40 22.11 -1.33
C PRO A 384 4.37 20.62 -0.98
N VAL A 385 4.38 20.27 0.31
CA VAL A 385 4.25 18.87 0.75
C VAL A 385 2.88 18.27 0.41
N PHE A 386 1.78 19.04 0.48
CA PHE A 386 0.46 18.55 0.05
C PHE A 386 0.49 18.19 -1.43
N LYS A 387 0.99 19.11 -2.27
CA LYS A 387 1.07 18.91 -3.73
C LYS A 387 1.97 17.75 -4.13
N LEU A 388 3.03 17.49 -3.36
CA LEU A 388 3.90 16.33 -3.52
C LEU A 388 3.19 15.02 -3.16
N LEU A 389 2.44 14.99 -2.06
CA LEU A 389 1.87 13.75 -1.53
C LEU A 389 0.50 13.37 -2.13
N ILE A 390 -0.33 14.35 -2.52
CA ILE A 390 -1.71 14.10 -2.96
C ILE A 390 -1.84 13.08 -4.13
N PRO A 391 -0.90 12.97 -5.09
CA PRO A 391 -0.99 11.92 -6.11
C PRO A 391 -0.77 10.51 -5.54
N HIS A 392 -0.12 10.40 -4.38
CA HIS A 392 0.19 9.15 -3.69
C HIS A 392 -0.87 8.73 -2.66
N THR A 393 -1.98 9.47 -2.58
CA THR A 393 -3.09 9.18 -1.67
C THR A 393 -4.38 8.80 -2.38
N ARG A 394 -4.39 8.84 -3.72
CA ARG A 394 -5.56 8.56 -4.55
C ARG A 394 -6.16 7.21 -4.16
N TYR A 395 -7.46 7.21 -3.87
CA TYR A 395 -8.30 6.05 -3.55
C TYR A 395 -7.98 5.24 -2.28
N THR A 396 -6.91 5.53 -1.54
CA THR A 396 -6.52 4.78 -0.33
C THR A 396 -7.66 4.69 0.70
N MET A 397 -8.38 5.80 0.94
CA MET A 397 -9.50 5.81 1.90
C MET A 397 -10.68 4.94 1.46
N ASP A 398 -10.99 4.92 0.15
CA ASP A 398 -12.10 4.11 -0.39
C ASP A 398 -11.78 2.62 -0.25
N ILE A 399 -10.63 2.17 -0.76
CA ILE A 399 -10.26 0.76 -0.69
C ILE A 399 -10.15 0.26 0.75
N ASN A 400 -9.60 1.05 1.66
CA ASN A 400 -9.54 0.68 3.08
C ASN A 400 -10.92 0.60 3.74
N THR A 401 -11.85 1.46 3.34
CA THR A 401 -13.23 1.41 3.82
C THR A 401 -13.93 0.15 3.29
N ARG A 402 -13.71 -0.23 2.02
CA ARG A 402 -14.20 -1.51 1.46
C ARG A 402 -13.63 -2.70 2.20
N ALA A 403 -12.32 -2.70 2.45
CA ALA A 403 -11.65 -3.77 3.19
C ALA A 403 -12.27 -3.95 4.58
N ARG A 404 -12.47 -2.87 5.35
CA ARG A 404 -13.11 -2.93 6.68
C ARG A 404 -14.54 -3.41 6.65
N ASN A 405 -15.27 -3.22 5.55
CA ASN A 405 -16.68 -3.59 5.45
C ASN A 405 -16.91 -5.00 4.88
N GLN A 406 -16.00 -5.49 4.04
CA GLN A 406 -16.19 -6.72 3.27
C GLN A 406 -15.12 -7.78 3.56
N LEU A 407 -13.87 -7.37 3.83
CA LEU A 407 -12.72 -8.26 3.94
C LEU A 407 -12.44 -8.66 5.40
N ILE A 408 -12.27 -7.65 6.27
CA ILE A 408 -11.82 -7.81 7.67
C ILE A 408 -12.90 -7.43 8.70
N SER A 409 -14.14 -7.23 8.25
CA SER A 409 -15.31 -7.11 9.13
C SER A 409 -15.65 -8.44 9.79
N ASP A 410 -16.40 -8.36 10.88
CA ASP A 410 -17.05 -9.53 11.47
C ASP A 410 -17.97 -10.18 10.40
N GLY A 411 -17.73 -11.46 10.06
CA GLY A 411 -18.41 -12.16 8.97
C GLY A 411 -17.87 -11.85 7.55
N GLY A 412 -16.75 -11.12 7.45
CA GLY A 412 -16.04 -10.83 6.22
C GLY A 412 -15.29 -12.05 5.63
N ILE A 413 -14.47 -11.81 4.61
CA ILE A 413 -13.69 -12.86 3.92
C ILE A 413 -12.70 -13.55 4.86
N PHE A 414 -12.01 -12.80 5.73
CA PHE A 414 -11.06 -13.38 6.70
C PHE A 414 -11.76 -14.42 7.58
N ASP A 415 -12.95 -14.11 8.10
CA ASP A 415 -13.74 -15.02 8.93
C ASP A 415 -14.21 -16.26 8.16
N LYS A 416 -14.34 -16.18 6.83
CA LYS A 416 -14.84 -17.26 5.97
C LYS A 416 -13.75 -18.20 5.45
N GLY A 417 -12.48 -17.79 5.43
CA GLY A 417 -11.42 -18.56 4.75
C GLY A 417 -10.02 -18.54 5.37
N TRP A 418 -9.73 -17.65 6.32
CA TRP A 418 -8.39 -17.49 6.89
C TRP A 418 -8.35 -18.05 8.32
N SER A 419 -7.25 -18.72 8.68
CA SER A 419 -7.07 -19.23 10.05
C SER A 419 -6.99 -18.12 11.10
N THR A 420 -6.65 -16.88 10.73
CA THR A 420 -6.66 -15.71 11.62
C THR A 420 -8.01 -14.98 11.64
N GLY A 421 -9.03 -15.43 10.89
CA GLY A 421 -10.39 -14.91 11.01
C GLY A 421 -10.97 -15.06 12.43
N GLY A 422 -12.12 -14.45 12.70
CA GLY A 422 -12.80 -14.52 13.99
C GLY A 422 -12.13 -13.70 15.10
N GLY A 423 -11.33 -12.70 14.72
CA GLY A 423 -10.64 -11.78 15.64
C GLY A 423 -9.15 -12.07 15.87
N GLY A 424 -8.63 -13.23 15.44
CA GLY A 424 -7.20 -13.55 15.53
C GLY A 424 -6.32 -12.54 14.78
N HIS A 425 -6.76 -12.06 13.62
CA HIS A 425 -6.09 -11.06 12.79
C HIS A 425 -5.99 -9.71 13.51
N VAL A 426 -7.01 -9.33 14.30
CA VAL A 426 -6.95 -8.12 15.15
C VAL A 426 -5.90 -8.28 16.26
N GLN A 427 -5.81 -9.47 16.87
CA GLN A 427 -4.77 -9.75 17.87
C GLN A 427 -3.36 -9.70 17.24
N LEU A 428 -3.19 -10.27 16.04
CA LEU A 428 -1.95 -10.22 15.29
C LEU A 428 -1.53 -8.78 14.98
N MET A 429 -2.45 -7.97 14.44
CA MET A 429 -2.17 -6.55 14.14
C MET A 429 -1.77 -5.76 15.38
N ARG A 430 -2.41 -6.00 16.55
CA ARG A 430 -2.03 -5.33 17.80
C ARG A 430 -0.60 -5.65 18.23
N ARG A 431 -0.22 -6.93 18.14
CA ARG A 431 1.15 -7.36 18.47
C ARG A 431 2.16 -6.80 17.48
N ALA A 432 1.84 -6.81 16.19
CA ALA A 432 2.68 -6.23 15.14
C ALA A 432 2.84 -4.71 15.33
N MET A 433 1.76 -3.99 15.67
CA MET A 433 1.77 -2.55 15.94
C MET A 433 2.73 -2.18 17.08
N ALA A 434 2.82 -3.02 18.12
CA ALA A 434 3.75 -2.83 19.23
C ALA A 434 5.23 -3.03 18.85
N GLN A 435 5.52 -3.83 17.82
CA GLN A 435 6.88 -4.08 17.33
C GLN A 435 7.26 -3.20 16.13
N LEU A 436 6.30 -2.47 15.58
CA LEU A 436 6.48 -1.60 14.43
C LEU A 436 7.47 -0.49 14.75
N THR A 437 8.41 -0.19 13.86
CA THR A 437 9.34 0.94 14.03
C THR A 437 9.37 1.82 12.80
N TYR A 438 9.75 3.09 12.96
CA TYR A 438 9.94 3.98 11.81
C TYR A 438 10.96 3.40 10.81
N ARG A 439 12.05 2.81 11.31
CA ARG A 439 13.10 2.17 10.50
C ARG A 439 12.57 1.02 9.63
N SER A 440 11.57 0.28 10.09
CA SER A 440 10.97 -0.83 9.33
C SER A 440 10.24 -0.39 8.05
N PHE A 441 9.97 0.91 7.87
CA PHE A 441 9.40 1.49 6.65
C PHE A 441 10.44 2.09 5.70
N CYS A 442 11.71 2.13 6.11
CA CYS A 442 12.80 2.67 5.34
C CYS A 442 13.69 1.52 4.87
N PRO A 443 13.62 1.04 3.61
CA PRO A 443 14.39 -0.10 3.12
C PRO A 443 15.88 -0.04 3.44
N PRO A 444 16.61 1.10 3.33
CA PRO A 444 18.01 1.15 3.74
C PRO A 444 18.25 0.77 5.20
N ASP A 445 17.34 1.19 6.09
CA ASP A 445 17.42 0.93 7.51
C ASP A 445 16.92 -0.48 7.86
N ASP A 446 15.76 -0.88 7.34
CA ASP A 446 15.18 -2.20 7.55
C ASP A 446 16.12 -3.32 7.05
N LEU A 447 16.65 -3.19 5.83
CA LEU A 447 17.58 -4.18 5.27
C LEU A 447 18.91 -4.20 6.03
N ALA A 448 19.36 -3.07 6.58
CA ALA A 448 20.53 -3.03 7.45
C ALA A 448 20.27 -3.77 8.77
N ASP A 449 19.14 -3.47 9.43
CA ASP A 449 18.74 -4.05 10.71
C ASP A 449 18.53 -5.57 10.58
N ARG A 450 18.01 -6.04 9.44
CA ARG A 450 17.84 -7.47 9.12
C ARG A 450 19.11 -8.13 8.57
N GLY A 451 20.17 -7.38 8.29
CA GLY A 451 21.43 -7.92 7.75
C GLY A 451 21.30 -8.47 6.32
N LEU A 452 20.48 -7.83 5.48
CA LEU A 452 20.23 -8.22 4.09
C LEU A 452 20.92 -7.34 3.05
N LEU A 453 21.61 -6.27 3.47
CA LEU A 453 22.38 -5.43 2.56
C LEU A 453 23.47 -6.23 1.83
N GLY A 454 23.56 -6.02 0.52
CA GLY A 454 24.60 -6.58 -0.34
C GLY A 454 24.47 -8.08 -0.64
N ILE A 455 23.35 -8.73 -0.32
CA ILE A 455 23.11 -10.13 -0.68
C ILE A 455 22.75 -10.23 -2.17
N PRO A 456 23.58 -10.86 -3.03
CA PRO A 456 23.37 -10.84 -4.48
C PRO A 456 22.04 -11.45 -4.93
N SER A 457 21.54 -12.45 -4.20
CA SER A 457 20.28 -13.14 -4.50
C SER A 457 19.03 -12.43 -3.96
N ALA A 458 19.17 -11.34 -3.20
CA ALA A 458 18.05 -10.57 -2.65
C ALA A 458 17.59 -9.49 -3.65
N LEU A 459 16.87 -9.90 -4.69
CA LEU A 459 16.41 -9.03 -5.77
C LEU A 459 15.45 -7.94 -5.28
N TYR A 460 14.55 -8.27 -4.34
CA TYR A 460 13.72 -7.27 -3.66
C TYR A 460 14.58 -6.18 -3.01
N ALA A 461 15.62 -6.58 -2.27
CA ALA A 461 16.49 -5.64 -1.55
C ALA A 461 17.20 -4.69 -2.52
N HIS A 462 17.72 -5.21 -3.64
CA HIS A 462 18.35 -4.38 -4.66
C HIS A 462 17.39 -3.36 -5.28
N ASP A 463 16.23 -3.82 -5.72
CA ASP A 463 15.27 -2.97 -6.41
C ASP A 463 14.63 -1.96 -5.45
N ALA A 464 14.34 -2.37 -4.21
CA ALA A 464 13.83 -1.49 -3.15
C ALA A 464 14.81 -0.37 -2.81
N LEU A 465 16.11 -0.68 -2.67
CA LEU A 465 17.14 0.34 -2.42
C LEU A 465 17.27 1.32 -3.60
N ARG A 466 17.29 0.81 -4.83
CA ARG A 466 17.38 1.66 -6.03
C ARG A 466 16.17 2.58 -6.18
N LEU A 467 14.97 2.07 -5.94
CA LEU A 467 13.75 2.88 -5.95
C LEU A 467 13.75 3.91 -4.82
N TRP A 468 14.14 3.50 -3.61
CA TRP A 468 14.26 4.42 -2.48
C TRP A 468 15.17 5.59 -2.81
N GLU A 469 16.35 5.34 -3.38
CA GLU A 469 17.28 6.40 -3.79
C GLU A 469 16.69 7.34 -4.86
N ILE A 470 15.96 6.79 -5.85
CA ILE A 470 15.32 7.58 -6.90
C ILE A 470 14.21 8.47 -6.31
N ILE A 471 13.37 7.91 -5.44
CA ILE A 471 12.31 8.66 -4.75
C ILE A 471 12.92 9.71 -3.81
N ALA A 472 14.00 9.37 -3.09
CA ALA A 472 14.70 10.32 -2.22
C ALA A 472 15.22 11.53 -2.99
N ARG A 473 15.85 11.32 -4.17
CA ARG A 473 16.28 12.43 -5.03
C ARG A 473 15.12 13.28 -5.55
N TYR A 474 14.00 12.64 -5.90
CA TYR A 474 12.79 13.35 -6.32
C TYR A 474 12.26 14.25 -5.18
N VAL A 475 12.14 13.69 -3.98
CA VAL A 475 11.71 14.41 -2.78
C VAL A 475 12.67 15.55 -2.44
N GLU A 476 13.98 15.29 -2.41
CA GLU A 476 15.00 16.32 -2.17
C GLU A 476 14.92 17.46 -3.19
N GLY A 477 14.76 17.11 -4.47
CA GLY A 477 14.59 18.07 -5.55
C GLY A 477 13.40 19.00 -5.30
N ILE A 478 12.25 18.47 -4.89
CA ILE A 478 11.07 19.28 -4.58
C ILE A 478 11.25 20.07 -3.28
N VAL A 479 11.70 19.42 -2.20
CA VAL A 479 11.87 20.05 -0.88
C VAL A 479 12.84 21.23 -0.95
N HIS A 480 13.95 21.10 -1.68
CA HIS A 480 14.95 22.17 -1.79
C HIS A 480 14.47 23.41 -2.58
N LEU A 481 13.41 23.29 -3.39
CA LEU A 481 12.80 24.46 -4.05
C LEU A 481 12.07 25.38 -3.06
N PHE A 482 11.58 24.84 -1.94
CA PHE A 482 10.74 25.59 -1.00
C PHE A 482 11.39 25.76 0.39
N TYR A 483 12.21 24.81 0.80
CA TYR A 483 12.93 24.84 2.08
C TYR A 483 14.42 25.06 1.79
N HIS A 484 14.86 26.32 1.87
CA HIS A 484 16.26 26.71 1.63
C HIS A 484 17.17 26.51 2.86
N GLY A 485 16.59 26.22 4.03
CA GLY A 485 17.32 26.00 5.28
C GLY A 485 16.52 25.21 6.31
N ASP A 486 17.22 24.63 7.28
CA ASP A 486 16.61 23.83 8.35
C ASP A 486 15.78 24.68 9.33
N ASP A 487 16.09 25.97 9.44
CA ASP A 487 15.28 26.96 10.14
C ASP A 487 13.89 27.14 9.51
N ILE A 488 13.77 27.06 8.18
CA ILE A 488 12.47 27.14 7.48
C ILE A 488 11.63 25.90 7.80
N VAL A 489 12.23 24.71 7.80
CA VAL A 489 11.54 23.46 8.18
C VAL A 489 11.03 23.52 9.61
N ARG A 490 11.89 23.95 10.56
CA ARG A 490 11.51 24.11 11.97
C ARG A 490 10.44 25.18 12.18
N GLY A 491 10.47 26.23 11.37
CA GLY A 491 9.56 27.36 11.44
C GLY A 491 8.20 27.15 10.77
N ASP A 492 7.97 26.02 10.10
CA ASP A 492 6.73 25.72 9.38
C ASP A 492 5.67 25.07 10.28
N PRO A 493 4.67 25.81 10.79
CA PRO A 493 3.74 25.29 11.79
C PRO A 493 2.85 24.17 11.27
N GLU A 494 2.50 24.20 9.98
CA GLU A 494 1.60 23.22 9.35
C GLU A 494 2.32 21.89 9.16
N LEU A 495 3.57 21.95 8.71
CA LEU A 495 4.42 20.78 8.58
C LEU A 495 4.65 20.11 9.95
N GLN A 496 4.91 20.91 11.00
CA GLN A 496 5.10 20.37 12.35
C GLN A 496 3.81 19.79 12.91
N ALA A 497 2.65 20.41 12.62
CA ALA A 497 1.34 19.86 13.00
C ALA A 497 1.06 18.53 12.28
N TRP A 498 1.36 18.45 10.99
CA TRP A 498 1.23 17.22 10.20
C TRP A 498 2.10 16.08 10.76
N CYS A 499 3.35 16.36 11.14
CA CYS A 499 4.23 15.39 11.79
C CYS A 499 3.61 14.83 13.08
N ARG A 500 3.12 15.70 13.96
CA ARG A 500 2.45 15.30 15.21
C ARG A 500 1.15 14.55 14.94
N GLU A 501 0.36 14.98 13.96
CA GLU A 501 -0.90 14.32 13.62
C GLU A 501 -0.68 12.86 13.20
N ILE A 502 0.36 12.57 12.42
CA ILE A 502 0.73 11.19 12.05
C ILE A 502 1.19 10.41 13.28
N THR A 503 2.17 10.96 14.01
CA THR A 503 2.88 10.20 15.04
C THR A 503 2.09 10.05 16.34
N GLU A 504 1.49 11.13 16.81
CA GLU A 504 0.80 11.18 18.11
C GLU A 504 -0.64 10.70 17.99
N VAL A 505 -1.37 11.11 16.93
CA VAL A 505 -2.79 10.78 16.75
C VAL A 505 -2.96 9.52 15.90
N GLY A 506 -2.56 9.58 14.62
CA GLY A 506 -2.81 8.53 13.63
C GLY A 506 -2.21 7.18 14.01
N LEU A 507 -0.95 7.19 14.46
CA LEU A 507 -0.22 5.99 14.88
C LEU A 507 -0.27 5.73 16.39
N CYS A 508 -1.11 6.45 17.13
CA CYS A 508 -1.28 6.29 18.59
C CYS A 508 0.06 6.39 19.35
N HIS A 509 0.66 7.58 19.39
CA HIS A 509 1.88 7.89 20.13
C HIS A 509 3.12 7.05 19.74
N ALA A 510 3.47 7.03 18.45
CA ALA A 510 4.56 6.23 17.89
C ALA A 510 5.98 6.78 18.10
N GLN A 511 6.17 7.79 18.95
CA GLN A 511 7.49 8.40 19.15
C GLN A 511 8.51 7.46 19.79
N ASP A 512 8.07 6.56 20.67
CA ASP A 512 8.89 5.51 21.29
C ASP A 512 9.34 4.45 20.27
N ARG A 513 8.58 4.29 19.20
CA ARG A 513 8.85 3.44 18.04
C ARG A 513 9.69 4.15 16.96
N GLY A 514 10.25 5.31 17.28
CA GLY A 514 11.21 6.05 16.46
C GLY A 514 10.60 7.00 15.42
N PHE A 515 9.27 7.18 15.41
CA PHE A 515 8.65 8.18 14.54
C PHE A 515 8.92 9.60 15.05
N PRO A 516 9.22 10.56 14.18
CA PRO A 516 9.49 11.93 14.60
C PRO A 516 8.21 12.65 15.06
N VAL A 517 8.30 13.42 16.15
CA VAL A 517 7.22 14.36 16.58
C VAL A 517 7.43 15.77 16.06
N SER A 518 8.58 16.02 15.41
CA SER A 518 8.92 17.27 14.75
C SER A 518 10.03 17.07 13.73
N PHE A 519 10.03 17.89 12.68
CA PHE A 519 11.11 17.93 11.70
C PHE A 519 12.10 19.05 12.04
N GLN A 520 13.36 18.69 12.20
CA GLN A 520 14.45 19.59 12.61
C GLN A 520 15.36 19.99 11.46
N SER A 521 15.32 19.28 10.34
CA SER A 521 16.17 19.53 9.16
C SER A 521 15.49 19.12 7.87
N ARG A 522 15.99 19.64 6.75
CA ARG A 522 15.57 19.21 5.41
C ARG A 522 15.84 17.74 5.17
N ALA A 523 16.98 17.23 5.62
CA ALA A 523 17.31 15.81 5.49
C ALA A 523 16.28 14.91 6.19
N GLN A 524 15.86 15.27 7.40
CA GLN A 524 14.84 14.51 8.13
C GLN A 524 13.48 14.57 7.43
N LEU A 525 13.09 15.75 6.93
CA LEU A 525 11.85 15.91 6.15
C LEU A 525 11.88 15.07 4.87
N CYS A 526 12.97 15.14 4.10
CA CYS A 526 13.13 14.37 2.87
C CYS A 526 13.05 12.86 3.15
N HIS A 527 13.72 12.38 4.19
CA HIS A 527 13.71 10.97 4.57
C HIS A 527 12.29 10.51 4.95
N PHE A 528 11.53 11.31 5.70
CA PHE A 528 10.15 10.99 6.06
C PHE A 528 9.19 11.01 4.87
N LEU A 529 9.30 12.00 3.98
CA LEU A 529 8.50 12.06 2.76
C LEU A 529 8.82 10.92 1.80
N THR A 530 10.08 10.51 1.72
CA THR A 530 10.50 9.33 0.95
C THR A 530 9.85 8.08 1.52
N MET A 531 9.82 7.91 2.85
CA MET A 531 9.09 6.82 3.52
C MET A 531 7.60 6.81 3.13
N CYS A 532 6.93 7.96 3.18
CA CYS A 532 5.51 8.06 2.83
C CYS A 532 5.26 7.62 1.37
N ILE A 533 6.04 8.17 0.42
CA ILE A 533 5.85 7.86 -1.01
C ILE A 533 6.20 6.40 -1.29
N PHE A 534 7.31 5.89 -0.75
CA PHE A 534 7.73 4.50 -0.96
C PHE A 534 6.70 3.51 -0.40
N THR A 535 6.18 3.76 0.80
CA THR A 535 5.14 2.94 1.44
C THR A 535 3.88 2.88 0.57
N CYS A 536 3.39 4.04 0.11
CA CYS A 536 2.16 4.13 -0.67
C CYS A 536 2.29 3.65 -2.13
N SER A 537 3.50 3.37 -2.62
CA SER A 537 3.74 2.97 -4.01
C SER A 537 4.55 1.67 -4.10
N ALA A 538 5.87 1.76 -4.07
CA ALA A 538 6.80 0.65 -4.30
C ALA A 538 6.59 -0.50 -3.31
N GLN A 539 6.49 -0.21 -2.00
CA GLN A 539 6.31 -1.26 -1.01
C GLN A 539 4.97 -1.97 -1.18
N HIS A 540 3.90 -1.20 -1.42
CA HIS A 540 2.58 -1.76 -1.73
C HIS A 540 2.63 -2.68 -2.95
N ALA A 541 3.23 -2.24 -4.06
CA ALA A 541 3.36 -3.03 -5.27
C ALA A 541 4.13 -4.35 -5.02
N ALA A 542 5.24 -4.29 -4.27
CA ALA A 542 6.07 -5.45 -3.95
C ALA A 542 5.31 -6.54 -3.20
N VAL A 543 4.42 -6.17 -2.28
CA VAL A 543 3.68 -7.12 -1.44
C VAL A 543 2.27 -7.44 -1.95
N ASN A 544 1.70 -6.60 -2.83
CA ASN A 544 0.38 -6.84 -3.40
C ASN A 544 0.43 -7.68 -4.69
N GLN A 545 1.15 -7.21 -5.71
CA GLN A 545 1.13 -7.83 -7.04
C GLN A 545 1.75 -9.23 -7.06
N SER A 546 2.65 -9.49 -6.12
CA SER A 546 3.31 -10.77 -5.93
C SER A 546 2.37 -11.86 -5.42
N GLN A 547 1.22 -11.52 -4.84
CA GLN A 547 0.29 -12.54 -4.33
C GLN A 547 -0.21 -13.47 -5.44
N LEU A 548 -0.49 -12.94 -6.64
CA LEU A 548 -0.95 -13.78 -7.76
C LEU A 548 0.10 -14.82 -8.19
N ASP A 549 1.38 -14.48 -8.06
CA ASP A 549 2.48 -15.38 -8.40
C ASP A 549 2.67 -16.48 -7.34
N TRP A 550 2.66 -16.10 -6.07
CA TRP A 550 3.10 -16.97 -4.98
C TRP A 550 1.95 -17.64 -4.22
N TYR A 551 0.76 -17.04 -4.18
CA TYR A 551 -0.36 -17.49 -3.35
C TYR A 551 -1.53 -18.07 -4.13
N PHE A 552 -1.50 -18.01 -5.46
CA PHE A 552 -2.54 -18.60 -6.31
C PHE A 552 -2.50 -20.14 -6.29
N TRP A 553 -1.31 -20.74 -6.19
CA TRP A 553 -1.16 -22.18 -5.93
C TRP A 553 -1.26 -22.45 -4.42
N VAL A 554 -2.45 -22.80 -3.95
CA VAL A 554 -2.79 -22.89 -2.52
C VAL A 554 -1.87 -23.80 -1.69
N PRO A 555 -1.39 -24.97 -2.15
CA PRO A 555 -0.42 -25.75 -1.38
C PRO A 555 0.89 -25.01 -1.05
N ASN A 556 1.28 -24.02 -1.88
CA ASN A 556 2.45 -23.16 -1.60
C ASN A 556 2.18 -22.06 -0.57
N ALA A 557 0.93 -21.70 -0.30
CA ALA A 557 0.58 -20.67 0.69
C ALA A 557 -0.86 -20.85 1.22
N PRO A 558 -1.14 -21.87 2.05
CA PRO A 558 -2.51 -22.13 2.48
C PRO A 558 -3.04 -21.04 3.41
N SER A 559 -4.21 -20.47 3.11
CA SER A 559 -4.88 -19.48 3.97
C SER A 559 -5.35 -20.04 5.30
N SER A 560 -5.51 -21.37 5.38
CA SER A 560 -5.97 -22.04 6.58
C SER A 560 -5.45 -23.48 6.66
N MET A 561 -5.44 -24.02 7.88
CA MET A 561 -5.03 -25.39 8.18
C MET A 561 -6.11 -26.04 9.05
N ARG A 562 -6.61 -27.21 8.64
CA ARG A 562 -7.77 -27.90 9.25
C ARG A 562 -7.42 -28.96 10.29
N MET A 563 -6.15 -29.30 10.42
CA MET A 563 -5.63 -30.19 11.47
C MET A 563 -4.57 -29.45 12.29
N PRO A 564 -4.34 -29.84 13.55
CA PRO A 564 -3.25 -29.27 14.34
C PRO A 564 -1.88 -29.63 13.75
N PRO A 565 -0.82 -28.85 14.06
CA PRO A 565 0.54 -29.21 13.70
C PRO A 565 0.93 -30.63 14.15
N PRO A 566 1.69 -31.37 13.33
CA PRO A 566 2.10 -32.72 13.69
C PRO A 566 3.01 -32.73 14.92
N THR A 567 2.76 -33.66 15.83
CA THR A 567 3.56 -33.89 17.05
C THR A 567 4.56 -35.04 16.91
N THR A 568 4.43 -35.86 15.86
CA THR A 568 5.34 -36.95 15.48
C THR A 568 5.70 -36.83 14.00
N LYS A 569 6.80 -37.46 13.57
CA LYS A 569 7.27 -37.40 12.18
C LYS A 569 6.84 -38.61 11.36
N GLU A 570 6.80 -39.77 12.00
CA GLU A 570 6.64 -41.10 11.40
C GLU A 570 5.20 -41.37 10.96
N ASP A 571 4.22 -40.73 11.61
CA ASP A 571 2.79 -40.96 11.36
C ASP A 571 2.20 -40.02 10.29
N VAL A 572 3.01 -39.13 9.70
CA VAL A 572 2.53 -38.21 8.67
C VAL A 572 2.31 -38.95 7.36
N THR A 573 1.04 -39.12 7.00
CA THR A 573 0.58 -39.77 5.76
C THR A 573 0.02 -38.74 4.76
N MET A 574 -0.29 -39.19 3.54
CA MET A 574 -0.98 -38.32 2.57
C MET A 574 -2.36 -37.89 3.10
N ASP A 575 -3.07 -38.77 3.80
CA ASP A 575 -4.35 -38.41 4.44
C ASP A 575 -4.17 -37.32 5.50
N THR A 576 -3.07 -37.35 6.25
CA THR A 576 -2.71 -36.28 7.20
C THR A 576 -2.45 -34.96 6.47
N VAL A 577 -1.71 -34.97 5.36
CA VAL A 577 -1.40 -33.78 4.56
C VAL A 577 -2.69 -33.18 3.96
N MET A 578 -3.48 -34.00 3.28
CA MET A 578 -4.73 -33.55 2.64
C MET A 578 -5.80 -33.18 3.66
N GLY A 579 -5.82 -33.85 4.82
CA GLY A 579 -6.65 -33.48 5.97
C GLY A 579 -6.25 -32.14 6.59
N SER A 580 -4.97 -31.76 6.53
CA SER A 580 -4.45 -30.48 7.03
C SER A 580 -4.71 -29.32 6.09
N LEU A 581 -4.56 -29.53 4.77
CA LEU A 581 -4.72 -28.48 3.76
C LEU A 581 -6.17 -27.95 3.65
N PRO A 582 -6.37 -26.72 3.12
CA PRO A 582 -7.69 -26.17 2.85
C PRO A 582 -8.57 -27.12 2.04
N ASN A 583 -9.86 -27.16 2.38
CA ASN A 583 -10.82 -27.89 1.56
C ASN A 583 -11.11 -27.12 0.25
N VAL A 584 -11.90 -27.72 -0.64
CA VAL A 584 -12.27 -27.15 -1.95
C VAL A 584 -12.85 -25.73 -1.83
N TRP A 585 -13.74 -25.51 -0.85
CA TRP A 585 -14.37 -24.21 -0.64
C TRP A 585 -13.35 -23.15 -0.23
N GLN A 586 -12.52 -23.44 0.78
CA GLN A 586 -11.48 -22.54 1.25
C GLN A 586 -10.44 -22.26 0.16
N THR A 587 -10.05 -23.28 -0.60
CA THR A 587 -9.12 -23.16 -1.74
C THR A 587 -9.69 -22.24 -2.82
N SER A 588 -10.95 -22.44 -3.22
CA SER A 588 -11.60 -21.63 -4.25
C SER A 588 -11.77 -20.18 -3.81
N LEU A 589 -12.13 -19.98 -2.53
CA LEU A 589 -12.23 -18.65 -1.93
C LEU A 589 -10.88 -17.94 -1.94
N GLN A 590 -9.81 -18.61 -1.50
CA GLN A 590 -8.46 -18.05 -1.52
C GLN A 590 -8.05 -17.62 -2.93
N MET A 591 -8.13 -18.51 -3.91
CA MET A 591 -7.73 -18.21 -5.28
C MET A 591 -8.50 -17.01 -5.86
N THR A 592 -9.80 -16.93 -5.56
CA THR A 592 -10.67 -15.83 -6.01
C THR A 592 -10.29 -14.52 -5.34
N SER A 593 -10.02 -14.54 -4.02
CA SER A 593 -9.57 -13.35 -3.29
C SER A 593 -8.23 -12.84 -3.82
N ILE A 594 -7.24 -13.72 -3.99
CA ILE A 594 -5.92 -13.34 -4.52
C ILE A 594 -6.03 -12.76 -5.94
N TRP A 595 -6.84 -13.36 -6.81
CA TRP A 595 -7.08 -12.81 -8.15
C TRP A 595 -7.72 -11.42 -8.11
N LEU A 596 -8.72 -11.20 -7.25
CA LEU A 596 -9.37 -9.90 -7.08
C LEU A 596 -8.39 -8.82 -6.59
N LEU A 597 -7.56 -9.14 -5.59
CA LEU A 597 -6.59 -8.20 -5.01
C LEU A 597 -5.46 -7.82 -5.99
N CYS A 598 -5.22 -8.66 -7.00
CA CYS A 598 -4.21 -8.45 -8.03
C CYS A 598 -4.79 -8.02 -9.38
N HIS A 599 -6.10 -7.75 -9.46
CA HIS A 599 -6.76 -7.45 -10.72
C HIS A 599 -6.21 -6.15 -11.31
N PRO A 600 -5.79 -6.13 -12.59
CA PRO A 600 -5.32 -4.90 -13.24
C PRO A 600 -6.41 -3.82 -13.27
N GLN A 601 -6.10 -2.64 -12.73
CA GLN A 601 -7.05 -1.55 -12.65
C GLN A 601 -7.16 -0.77 -13.97
N PRO A 602 -8.39 -0.40 -14.42
CA PRO A 602 -8.60 0.27 -15.71
C PRO A 602 -8.04 1.70 -15.76
N ASP A 603 -7.89 2.35 -14.60
CA ASP A 603 -7.40 3.70 -14.43
C ASP A 603 -6.08 3.75 -13.65
N LYS A 604 -5.26 2.70 -13.82
CA LYS A 604 -3.91 2.58 -13.26
C LYS A 604 -3.05 3.80 -13.60
N VAL A 605 -2.35 4.32 -12.60
CA VAL A 605 -1.41 5.44 -12.74
C VAL A 605 -0.03 4.98 -12.29
N PRO A 606 0.91 4.73 -13.24
CA PRO A 606 2.27 4.34 -12.89
C PRO A 606 2.96 5.39 -12.00
N LEU A 607 3.88 4.94 -11.15
CA LEU A 607 4.69 5.81 -10.28
C LEU A 607 5.33 6.94 -11.09
N GLY A 608 5.16 8.19 -10.62
CA GLY A 608 5.70 9.39 -11.26
C GLY A 608 4.99 9.85 -12.53
N HIS A 609 3.91 9.20 -12.95
CA HIS A 609 3.12 9.54 -14.14
C HIS A 609 1.76 10.14 -13.77
N HIS A 610 1.76 11.08 -12.82
CA HIS A 610 0.56 11.75 -12.32
C HIS A 610 -0.23 12.40 -13.47
N GLN A 611 -1.56 12.24 -13.47
CA GLN A 611 -2.42 12.89 -14.46
C GLN A 611 -2.71 14.35 -14.07
N GLU A 612 -2.78 14.61 -12.76
CA GLU A 612 -3.04 15.91 -12.18
C GLU A 612 -1.75 16.77 -12.08
N GLU A 613 -1.84 18.03 -12.50
CA GLU A 613 -0.74 18.99 -12.44
C GLU A 613 -0.89 19.92 -11.22
N TYR A 614 -0.53 19.44 -10.03
CA TYR A 614 -0.61 20.24 -8.79
C TYR A 614 0.46 21.32 -8.69
N PHE A 615 1.62 21.14 -9.33
CA PHE A 615 2.66 22.15 -9.44
C PHE A 615 2.60 22.85 -10.80
N SER A 616 2.38 24.17 -10.80
CA SER A 616 2.31 24.99 -12.02
C SER A 616 3.69 25.40 -12.56
N GLY A 617 4.66 25.64 -11.66
CA GLY A 617 5.98 26.20 -12.01
C GLY A 617 6.90 25.27 -12.82
N PRO A 618 7.84 25.84 -13.58
CA PRO A 618 8.76 25.07 -14.42
C PRO A 618 9.78 24.24 -13.63
N GLU A 619 10.20 24.67 -12.43
CA GLU A 619 11.21 23.99 -11.63
C GLU A 619 10.69 22.67 -11.04
N PRO A 620 9.51 22.61 -10.37
CA PRO A 620 8.94 21.32 -9.96
C PRO A 620 8.69 20.37 -11.14
N LYS A 621 8.26 20.90 -12.29
CA LYS A 621 8.08 20.11 -13.53
C LYS A 621 9.40 19.55 -14.07
N ALA A 622 10.52 20.27 -13.91
CA ALA A 622 11.84 19.76 -14.25
C ALA A 622 12.28 18.63 -13.31
N VAL A 623 12.02 18.77 -12.01
CA VAL A 623 12.30 17.72 -11.01
C VAL A 623 11.48 16.44 -11.31
N LEU A 624 10.20 16.58 -11.62
CA LEU A 624 9.35 15.44 -12.01
C LEU A 624 9.84 14.73 -13.28
N ARG A 625 10.26 15.49 -14.31
CA ARG A 625 10.84 14.90 -15.54
C ARG A 625 12.13 14.13 -15.27
N GLN A 626 12.97 14.61 -14.34
CA GLN A 626 14.17 13.89 -13.94
C GLN A 626 13.81 12.60 -13.18
N PHE A 627 12.81 12.64 -12.30
CA PHE A 627 12.29 11.45 -11.62
C PHE A 627 11.81 10.39 -12.61
N GLN A 628 11.01 10.77 -13.61
CA GLN A 628 10.55 9.88 -14.69
C GLN A 628 11.72 9.28 -15.48
N THR A 629 12.73 10.09 -15.81
CA THR A 629 13.94 9.63 -16.51
C THR A 629 14.72 8.59 -15.70
N ASP A 630 14.85 8.81 -14.39
CA ASP A 630 15.53 7.90 -13.47
C ASP A 630 14.75 6.57 -13.33
N LEU A 631 13.42 6.62 -13.29
CA LEU A 631 12.56 5.44 -13.28
C LEU A 631 12.70 4.64 -14.58
N ASP A 632 12.64 5.28 -15.75
CA ASP A 632 12.83 4.62 -17.05
C ASP A 632 14.19 3.93 -17.17
N LYS A 633 15.22 4.53 -16.57
CA LYS A 633 16.55 3.93 -16.51
C LYS A 633 16.56 2.68 -15.64
N LEU A 634 15.98 2.75 -14.43
CA LEU A 634 15.88 1.59 -13.55
C LEU A 634 15.07 0.46 -14.20
N GLU A 635 13.97 0.78 -14.89
CA GLU A 635 13.17 -0.21 -15.61
C GLU A 635 14.01 -1.01 -16.62
N LYS A 636 14.82 -0.34 -17.43
CA LYS A 636 15.70 -0.99 -18.42
C LYS A 636 16.73 -1.89 -17.74
N GLU A 637 17.27 -1.47 -16.60
CA GLU A 637 18.21 -2.29 -15.81
C GLU A 637 17.54 -3.55 -15.23
N ILE A 638 16.33 -3.42 -14.69
CA ILE A 638 15.54 -4.54 -14.16
C ILE A 638 15.20 -5.54 -15.27
N VAL A 639 14.74 -5.07 -16.43
CA VAL A 639 14.41 -5.93 -17.58
C VAL A 639 15.65 -6.69 -18.06
N ALA A 640 16.76 -6.00 -18.28
CA ALA A 640 18.00 -6.63 -18.74
C ALA A 640 18.55 -7.67 -17.76
N ARG A 641 18.44 -7.42 -16.44
CA ARG A 641 18.78 -8.41 -15.41
C ARG A 641 17.85 -9.61 -15.47
N ASN A 642 16.53 -9.37 -15.54
CA ASN A 642 15.51 -10.43 -15.47
C ASN A 642 15.56 -11.39 -16.66
N GLU A 643 15.99 -10.95 -17.84
CA GLU A 643 16.22 -11.82 -19.00
C GLU A 643 17.23 -12.94 -18.75
N GLN A 644 18.11 -12.79 -17.74
CA GLN A 644 19.14 -13.76 -17.39
C GLN A 644 18.75 -14.67 -16.21
N LEU A 645 17.56 -14.47 -15.63
CA LEU A 645 17.12 -15.19 -14.43
C LEU A 645 16.10 -16.29 -14.75
N ASP A 646 16.25 -17.44 -14.10
CA ASP A 646 15.21 -18.49 -14.13
C ASP A 646 13.92 -18.03 -13.44
N LEU A 647 14.04 -17.29 -12.33
CA LEU A 647 12.92 -16.68 -11.61
C LEU A 647 13.07 -15.15 -11.66
N PRO A 648 12.48 -14.46 -12.65
CA PRO A 648 12.55 -13.00 -12.73
C PRO A 648 11.81 -12.34 -11.56
N TYR A 649 12.30 -11.20 -11.09
CA TYR A 649 11.62 -10.38 -10.07
C TYR A 649 11.11 -9.09 -10.71
N GLU A 650 9.79 -9.00 -10.92
CA GLU A 650 9.16 -7.89 -11.67
C GLU A 650 8.36 -6.92 -10.79
N HIS A 651 8.12 -7.26 -9.52
CA HIS A 651 7.17 -6.53 -8.66
C HIS A 651 7.57 -5.09 -8.33
N LEU A 652 8.85 -4.74 -8.54
CA LEU A 652 9.39 -3.38 -8.38
C LEU A 652 9.81 -2.74 -9.72
N LYS A 653 9.32 -3.27 -10.84
CA LYS A 653 9.45 -2.61 -12.14
C LYS A 653 8.60 -1.33 -12.16
N PRO A 654 9.17 -0.14 -12.43
CA PRO A 654 8.45 1.14 -12.36
C PRO A 654 7.11 1.21 -13.09
N SER A 655 7.01 0.64 -14.30
CA SER A 655 5.75 0.59 -15.07
C SER A 655 4.64 -0.21 -14.39
N LEU A 656 5.01 -1.12 -13.49
CA LEU A 656 4.08 -1.95 -12.75
C LEU A 656 3.68 -1.33 -11.41
N ILE A 657 4.46 -0.43 -10.84
CA ILE A 657 4.17 0.21 -9.56
C ILE A 657 3.08 1.27 -9.73
N GLU A 658 1.98 1.12 -8.99
CA GLU A 658 0.95 2.16 -8.87
C GLU A 658 1.45 3.34 -8.04
N ASN A 659 0.96 4.53 -8.37
CA ASN A 659 1.38 5.74 -7.69
C ASN A 659 0.82 5.85 -6.26
N SER A 660 -0.26 5.13 -5.94
CA SER A 660 -0.88 5.06 -4.60
C SER A 660 -1.46 3.68 -4.30
N ILE A 661 -2.04 3.52 -3.10
CA ILE A 661 -2.68 2.28 -2.67
C ILE A 661 -4.09 2.22 -3.25
N THR A 662 -4.19 1.63 -4.43
CA THR A 662 -5.46 1.55 -5.20
C THR A 662 -5.87 0.15 -5.58
N ILE A 663 -4.93 -0.78 -5.33
CA ILE A 663 -4.78 -2.21 -5.65
C ILE A 663 -5.50 -2.69 -6.91
#